data_AF-A0A8H3M5I6-F1
#
_entry.id   AF-A0A8H3M5I6-F1
#
_cell.length_a   1.000
_cell.length_b   1.000
_cell.length_c   1.000
_cell.angle_alpha   90.00
_cell.angle_beta   90.00
_cell.angle_gamma   90.00
#
_symmetry.space_group_name_H-M   'P 1'
#
loop_
_entity.id
_entity.type
_entity.pdbx_description
1 polymer ?
#
loop_
_entity_poly.entity_id
_entity_poly.type
_entity_poly.pdbx_seq_one_letter_code
_entity_poly.pdbx_strand_id
1 'polypeptide(L)'
;MLRNKPQKANIATLPFRIRNNFRRLPNRFLLSDNDDNEKMVQKDFEDDNISGEEYNEYGDGDDDLEQRSDDDHIEQRSDNGDDLEQRSDDDHIEQRSDNGDDLEQRSDDDHIEQRSDNEQRSNNEEGDTNMISTSSENETESDYIMSLESDEEYETMSSDNEERHDSDISEEKLFIDEALAKDKLPSYDGDFAPYFQNLTTAALFCWIYKHNISTNAYEDLVDIIMRPEFNRDHIMAYQLSISDIIWNVLNNPSLLKEMYFGAGVDSKTKSEYWHGTLWAESPLFGQEQLMISGEIYQCGDFVYYYDNERKLGRLRAILLNEENQQYRLRIQKVLDYSDLPGTFKGELRQNRSLSGEVWLQDEPFLTITTSQISEKVAADTLRITEILYKHHIHWRIRDATFSYQHPSEYISIRQPPSPTIPVYKLFLDIYYDDFRTFRNVYHSLGGVYVQFGNMPARQRKLLKNHFVLGFVPFGGNFNEFMLPFISEMKEFEQGKLMEVNGQDAWVIAGLGVVTADLPQGNDMCGVLRHNANKGCRTCTASRESLTNFSQDVPATSRYHHITDDQFKEIFNEPATTRQRRLCTEFGLRTRPSILDRLLRERHLQTPQDVYHATAGKIGRLLKLTCELFSQKEEDEFIKAWKNFEKPKKWSRLPNPISHNASFMMSDYLRLAMIMPFILNSFLETSSLKENESRSILRRIQESRINMAKNVIIACWVYVAKTMRMVFESKFTLDSYDELQKCLEEEMKILPKVFPEFANLPNLHINIHLLVHARTYGTLINTQVGIKEMVHRIFKAMVPRTNCKNVELDLLKRYTTLFAIRHLVDGGADQRLSQPCRGFATMSSNFRNLLTNWYITEDKVSNEQEPEENEEAISSPVDFITNIILKRSLSRQDRENIMKNLPNFKSELLLSFMDIGQKSALIYSQMGWYELATYTMEKSDGVFSKVHLHIGDVVTIHEEDSGECYAIIKGIFKYKGNDDKYYAFITIDWFDNINRIHNVLKCPLFRIQTSQDIRWRRIFPISIIDHVQKVHFVYDTKIDLWIKNNYYFTAI
;
A
#
# COMPACT_ATOMS: atom_id res chain seq x y z
N MET A 1 27.52 -29.31 77.96
CA MET A 1 26.48 -28.29 78.21
C MET A 1 26.71 -27.11 77.28
N LEU A 2 25.63 -26.49 76.80
CA LEU A 2 25.39 -25.04 76.52
C LEU A 2 26.63 -24.12 76.38
N ARG A 3 26.74 -23.18 75.41
CA ARG A 3 25.69 -22.46 74.65
C ARG A 3 26.26 -21.86 73.34
N ASN A 4 25.38 -21.46 72.41
CA ASN A 4 25.69 -21.08 71.03
C ASN A 4 26.55 -19.80 70.85
N LYS A 5 27.28 -19.75 69.73
CA LYS A 5 27.73 -18.52 69.03
C LYS A 5 27.43 -18.64 67.52
N PRO A 6 27.30 -17.53 66.78
CA PRO A 6 26.64 -17.50 65.47
C PRO A 6 27.58 -17.69 64.28
N GLN A 7 27.03 -18.10 63.13
CA GLN A 7 27.66 -18.06 61.81
C GLN A 7 26.85 -17.20 60.83
N LYS A 8 27.57 -16.52 59.92
CA LYS A 8 26.99 -15.79 58.78
C LYS A 8 26.46 -16.77 57.73
N ALA A 9 25.39 -16.39 57.02
CA ALA A 9 24.92 -17.12 55.83
C ALA A 9 24.67 -16.14 54.68
N ASN A 10 25.15 -16.49 53.48
CA ASN A 10 24.75 -15.86 52.23
C ASN A 10 23.34 -16.32 51.85
N ILE A 11 22.55 -15.46 51.21
CA ILE A 11 21.28 -15.84 50.58
C ILE A 11 21.49 -15.84 49.07
N ALA A 12 21.28 -16.99 48.45
CA ALA A 12 21.15 -17.14 47.00
C ALA A 12 19.68 -17.41 46.67
N THR A 13 19.12 -16.65 45.72
CA THR A 13 17.75 -16.83 45.23
C THR A 13 17.68 -17.96 44.20
N LEU A 14 16.77 -18.91 44.41
CA LEU A 14 16.40 -19.96 43.45
C LEU A 14 14.96 -19.72 42.96
N PRO A 15 14.66 -19.88 41.65
CA PRO A 15 13.35 -19.53 41.08
C PRO A 15 12.31 -20.64 41.25
N PHE A 16 11.04 -20.24 41.40
CA PHE A 16 9.92 -21.17 41.58
C PHE A 16 9.28 -21.61 40.25
N ARG A 17 8.67 -22.79 40.25
CA ARG A 17 8.18 -23.53 39.07
C ARG A 17 6.65 -23.53 39.05
N ILE A 18 6.00 -23.08 37.98
CA ILE A 18 4.56 -23.27 37.76
C ILE A 18 4.33 -24.52 36.88
N ARG A 19 3.34 -25.34 37.24
CA ARG A 19 2.99 -26.59 36.54
C ARG A 19 1.88 -26.36 35.51
N ASN A 20 2.11 -26.82 34.28
CA ASN A 20 1.05 -26.96 33.28
C ASN A 20 0.10 -28.11 33.68
N ASN A 21 -1.22 -27.86 33.65
CA ASN A 21 -2.27 -28.88 33.69
C ASN A 21 -3.19 -28.71 32.47
N PHE A 22 -2.84 -29.33 31.35
CA PHE A 22 -3.78 -29.64 30.27
C PHE A 22 -4.05 -31.15 30.28
N ARG A 23 -5.30 -31.55 30.45
CA ARG A 23 -5.78 -32.90 30.13
C ARG A 23 -6.89 -32.82 29.10
N ARG A 24 -6.65 -33.41 27.92
CA ARG A 24 -7.69 -33.80 26.98
C ARG A 24 -8.38 -35.07 27.51
N LEU A 25 -9.67 -35.23 27.23
CA LEU A 25 -10.34 -36.53 27.14
C LEU A 25 -11.21 -36.57 25.85
N PRO A 26 -11.46 -37.77 25.25
CA PRO A 26 -11.95 -37.89 23.87
C PRO A 26 -13.40 -38.39 23.74
N ASN A 27 -13.95 -38.32 22.52
CA ASN A 27 -15.27 -38.82 22.13
C ASN A 27 -15.47 -40.34 22.28
N ARG A 28 -16.64 -40.79 22.77
CA ARG A 28 -17.45 -41.85 22.14
C ARG A 28 -18.89 -41.96 22.71
N PHE A 29 -19.81 -42.39 21.85
CA PHE A 29 -21.22 -42.71 22.16
C PHE A 29 -21.39 -43.99 23.02
N LEU A 30 -22.48 -44.07 23.80
CA LEU A 30 -23.48 -45.19 23.77
C LEU A 30 -24.66 -45.00 24.76
N LEU A 31 -25.88 -45.02 24.20
CA LEU A 31 -27.21 -45.51 24.63
C LEU A 31 -27.74 -45.51 26.10
N SER A 32 -29.05 -45.17 26.17
CA SER A 32 -30.16 -45.69 27.03
C SER A 32 -30.09 -45.50 28.57
N ASP A 33 -31.14 -45.09 29.29
CA ASP A 33 -32.59 -45.39 29.18
C ASP A 33 -33.49 -44.25 29.74
N ASN A 34 -34.75 -44.17 29.22
CA ASN A 34 -36.08 -44.00 29.87
C ASN A 34 -36.26 -43.07 31.11
N ASP A 35 -37.37 -42.36 31.33
CA ASP A 35 -38.66 -42.28 30.61
C ASP A 35 -39.48 -41.00 30.99
N ASP A 36 -40.66 -40.87 30.39
CA ASP A 36 -41.86 -40.13 30.86
C ASP A 36 -42.01 -38.59 30.71
N ASN A 37 -42.68 -38.21 29.61
CA ASN A 37 -44.05 -37.63 29.60
C ASN A 37 -44.41 -36.41 30.48
N GLU A 38 -44.74 -35.24 29.88
CA GLU A 38 -46.10 -34.96 29.34
C GLU A 38 -46.24 -33.59 28.59
N LYS A 39 -46.89 -33.67 27.41
CA LYS A 39 -47.90 -32.79 26.78
C LYS A 39 -47.75 -31.25 26.63
N MET A 40 -47.97 -30.85 25.36
CA MET A 40 -48.44 -29.55 24.87
C MET A 40 -49.87 -29.20 25.36
N VAL A 41 -50.24 -27.91 25.28
CA VAL A 41 -51.49 -27.31 24.69
C VAL A 41 -51.55 -25.83 25.15
N GLN A 42 -51.44 -24.79 24.30
CA GLN A 42 -52.33 -24.23 23.25
C GLN A 42 -53.39 -23.22 23.78
N LYS A 43 -53.68 -22.19 22.97
CA LYS A 43 -54.81 -21.21 23.07
C LYS A 43 -54.70 -20.09 24.13
N ASP A 44 -55.27 -18.89 23.98
CA ASP A 44 -55.85 -18.16 22.83
C ASP A 44 -56.06 -16.66 23.20
N PHE A 45 -55.91 -15.77 22.20
CA PHE A 45 -56.74 -14.60 21.79
C PHE A 45 -57.33 -13.50 22.73
N GLU A 46 -57.68 -12.39 22.05
CA GLU A 46 -58.61 -11.27 22.40
C GLU A 46 -58.13 -10.21 23.43
N ASP A 47 -58.45 -8.91 23.30
CA ASP A 47 -58.68 -8.03 22.13
C ASP A 47 -58.68 -6.52 22.58
N ASP A 48 -59.03 -5.60 21.67
CA ASP A 48 -59.56 -4.22 21.90
C ASP A 48 -58.66 -2.94 21.81
N ASN A 49 -58.48 -2.47 20.56
CA ASN A 49 -59.15 -1.30 19.96
C ASN A 49 -59.19 0.14 20.56
N ILE A 50 -58.73 1.09 19.71
CA ILE A 50 -59.41 2.33 19.19
C ILE A 50 -59.21 3.72 19.87
N SER A 51 -58.88 4.70 18.99
CA SER A 51 -59.01 6.19 19.08
C SER A 51 -58.16 6.97 20.10
N GLY A 52 -57.83 8.26 19.90
CA GLY A 52 -58.02 9.17 18.75
C GLY A 52 -57.92 10.66 19.12
N GLU A 53 -57.33 11.46 18.22
CA GLU A 53 -57.51 12.93 17.96
C GLU A 53 -57.40 14.04 19.06
N GLU A 54 -56.47 14.98 18.78
CA GLU A 54 -56.54 16.47 18.85
C GLU A 54 -56.86 17.32 20.12
N TYR A 55 -56.30 18.55 20.09
CA TYR A 55 -56.64 19.83 20.78
C TYR A 55 -56.05 20.25 22.16
N ASN A 56 -55.08 21.17 22.05
CA ASN A 56 -55.06 22.57 22.57
C ASN A 56 -55.07 22.98 24.07
N GLU A 57 -54.11 23.90 24.32
CA GLU A 57 -54.20 25.20 25.04
C GLU A 57 -54.05 25.33 26.57
N TYR A 58 -53.59 26.56 26.92
CA TYR A 58 -53.38 27.20 28.24
C TYR A 58 -52.18 26.68 29.08
N GLY A 59 -51.28 27.52 29.61
CA GLY A 59 -51.15 28.99 29.51
C GLY A 59 -50.16 29.57 30.54
N ASP A 60 -49.73 30.81 30.32
CA ASP A 60 -48.98 31.74 31.21
C ASP A 60 -47.56 31.33 31.69
N GLY A 61 -46.58 32.25 31.76
CA GLY A 61 -46.56 33.67 31.36
C GLY A 61 -45.24 34.39 31.72
N ASP A 62 -45.00 35.54 31.05
CA ASP A 62 -44.17 36.72 31.40
C ASP A 62 -42.65 36.49 31.72
N ASP A 63 -41.67 37.36 31.45
CA ASP A 63 -41.41 38.54 30.59
C ASP A 63 -39.83 38.68 30.54
N ASP A 64 -39.10 39.56 29.84
CA ASP A 64 -39.37 40.86 29.20
C ASP A 64 -38.33 41.16 28.07
N LEU A 65 -38.64 42.09 27.15
CA LEU A 65 -37.79 43.00 26.31
C LEU A 65 -36.32 42.64 25.91
N GLU A 66 -35.90 42.76 24.63
CA GLU A 66 -35.85 44.00 23.83
C GLU A 66 -36.12 43.80 22.31
N GLN A 67 -36.47 44.89 21.61
CA GLN A 67 -36.95 44.92 20.21
C GLN A 67 -36.03 45.66 19.24
N ARG A 68 -36.30 45.42 17.93
CA ARG A 68 -36.12 46.27 16.71
C ARG A 68 -35.08 45.72 15.72
N SER A 69 -35.49 45.06 14.63
CA SER A 69 -36.32 45.46 13.46
C SER A 69 -35.45 45.99 12.31
N ASP A 70 -35.76 45.54 11.08
CA ASP A 70 -36.23 46.39 9.98
C ASP A 70 -36.30 45.58 8.69
N ASP A 71 -37.47 45.58 8.05
CA ASP A 71 -37.71 45.18 6.66
C ASP A 71 -38.37 46.37 5.93
N ASP A 72 -38.32 46.34 4.60
CA ASP A 72 -39.11 47.08 3.61
C ASP A 72 -38.52 48.29 2.82
N HIS A 73 -38.34 48.00 1.53
CA HIS A 73 -38.81 48.72 0.33
C HIS A 73 -38.41 50.18 -0.03
N ILE A 74 -37.69 50.25 -1.16
CA ILE A 74 -37.97 51.05 -2.40
C ILE A 74 -38.19 52.57 -2.28
N GLU A 75 -37.32 53.33 -2.97
CA GLU A 75 -37.76 54.45 -3.82
C GLU A 75 -36.82 54.68 -5.03
N GLN A 76 -37.32 55.36 -6.08
CA GLN A 76 -36.65 55.56 -7.39
C GLN A 76 -36.50 57.06 -7.75
N ARG A 77 -35.73 57.33 -8.83
CA ARG A 77 -35.55 58.59 -9.62
C ARG A 77 -34.40 59.49 -9.12
N SER A 78 -33.55 60.09 -9.95
CA SER A 78 -33.32 60.07 -11.43
C SER A 78 -31.85 60.58 -11.70
N ASP A 79 -31.30 60.87 -12.89
CA ASP A 79 -31.87 61.19 -14.21
C ASP A 79 -30.83 61.14 -15.38
N ASN A 80 -31.31 61.12 -16.63
CA ASN A 80 -30.63 61.47 -17.91
C ASN A 80 -29.46 60.64 -18.51
N GLY A 81 -29.59 60.34 -19.81
CA GLY A 81 -28.49 59.90 -20.71
C GLY A 81 -28.93 59.06 -21.91
N ASP A 82 -29.45 59.68 -22.98
CA ASP A 82 -29.95 59.01 -24.20
C ASP A 82 -28.85 58.36 -25.07
N ASP A 83 -29.19 57.27 -25.79
CA ASP A 83 -29.22 57.29 -27.28
C ASP A 83 -29.86 56.02 -27.89
N LEU A 84 -30.31 56.13 -29.14
CA LEU A 84 -31.28 55.23 -29.82
C LEU A 84 -30.67 54.32 -30.92
N GLU A 85 -31.47 53.31 -31.30
CA GLU A 85 -31.65 52.62 -32.61
C GLU A 85 -31.67 51.08 -32.45
N GLN A 86 -32.83 50.42 -32.40
CA GLN A 86 -33.74 50.07 -33.51
C GLN A 86 -33.12 49.23 -34.64
N ARG A 87 -33.58 47.97 -34.73
CA ARG A 87 -34.05 47.32 -35.97
C ARG A 87 -34.82 46.04 -35.68
N SER A 88 -36.02 45.95 -36.23
CA SER A 88 -36.93 44.79 -36.25
C SER A 88 -37.07 44.28 -37.71
N ASP A 89 -38.08 43.43 -37.94
CA ASP A 89 -38.66 43.05 -39.24
C ASP A 89 -37.95 41.88 -39.98
N ASP A 90 -38.62 40.88 -40.57
CA ASP A 90 -39.99 40.32 -40.37
C ASP A 90 -40.14 38.96 -41.12
N ASP A 91 -41.36 38.39 -41.17
CA ASP A 91 -41.88 37.38 -42.15
C ASP A 91 -41.43 35.90 -42.07
N HIS A 92 -42.23 34.85 -42.37
CA HIS A 92 -43.70 34.65 -42.40
C HIS A 92 -44.06 33.13 -42.54
N ILE A 93 -45.10 32.68 -41.81
CA ILE A 93 -46.21 31.74 -42.19
C ILE A 93 -45.95 30.39 -42.92
N GLU A 94 -46.39 29.27 -42.30
CA GLU A 94 -47.40 28.26 -42.78
C GLU A 94 -47.44 27.07 -41.77
N GLN A 95 -48.43 26.97 -40.88
CA GLN A 95 -49.71 26.25 -41.03
C GLN A 95 -49.63 24.80 -41.57
N ARG A 96 -49.92 23.82 -40.69
CA ARG A 96 -51.05 22.87 -40.86
C ARG A 96 -51.26 21.98 -39.62
N SER A 97 -52.50 21.94 -39.17
CA SER A 97 -53.04 21.01 -38.18
C SER A 97 -54.37 20.50 -38.71
N ASP A 98 -54.62 19.19 -38.63
CA ASP A 98 -55.98 18.63 -38.66
C ASP A 98 -55.91 17.17 -38.13
N ASN A 99 -56.76 16.90 -37.13
CA ASN A 99 -57.76 15.83 -37.01
C ASN A 99 -57.42 14.39 -37.50
N GLY A 100 -57.84 13.33 -36.80
CA GLY A 100 -58.71 13.26 -35.62
C GLY A 100 -58.97 11.81 -35.19
N ASP A 101 -59.86 11.67 -34.21
CA ASP A 101 -60.25 10.44 -33.48
C ASP A 101 -60.43 9.14 -34.29
N ASP A 102 -60.15 8.01 -33.63
CA ASP A 102 -61.06 6.85 -33.67
C ASP A 102 -60.96 6.00 -32.36
N LEU A 103 -62.05 5.30 -32.04
CA LEU A 103 -62.34 4.68 -30.72
C LEU A 103 -62.25 3.13 -30.72
N GLU A 104 -62.42 2.56 -29.51
CA GLU A 104 -62.71 1.16 -29.09
C GLU A 104 -61.58 0.53 -28.24
N GLN A 105 -61.65 0.41 -26.90
CA GLN A 105 -62.60 -0.23 -25.96
C GLN A 105 -62.67 -1.78 -25.96
N ARG A 106 -62.56 -2.35 -24.73
CA ARG A 106 -62.92 -3.73 -24.27
C ARG A 106 -61.95 -4.87 -24.64
N SER A 107 -61.82 -5.96 -23.87
CA SER A 107 -62.14 -6.24 -22.43
C SER A 107 -61.62 -7.64 -22.04
N ASP A 108 -61.07 -7.76 -20.82
CA ASP A 108 -61.26 -8.84 -19.82
C ASP A 108 -60.98 -10.36 -20.10
N ASP A 109 -60.62 -11.02 -18.98
CA ASP A 109 -60.76 -12.44 -18.57
C ASP A 109 -59.88 -13.60 -19.10
N ASP A 110 -58.89 -13.96 -18.26
CA ASP A 110 -58.80 -15.15 -17.39
C ASP A 110 -58.81 -16.65 -17.86
N HIS A 111 -58.10 -17.45 -17.03
CA HIS A 111 -58.11 -18.94 -16.84
C HIS A 111 -57.57 -19.87 -17.97
N ILE A 112 -56.48 -20.64 -17.75
CA ILE A 112 -56.30 -21.91 -16.98
C ILE A 112 -56.92 -23.17 -17.64
N GLU A 113 -56.04 -24.06 -18.14
CA GLU A 113 -56.03 -25.54 -17.99
C GLU A 113 -54.64 -26.02 -18.51
N GLN A 114 -53.75 -26.69 -17.78
CA GLN A 114 -53.81 -28.02 -17.11
C GLN A 114 -54.11 -29.22 -18.03
N ARG A 115 -53.05 -29.96 -18.41
CA ARG A 115 -52.74 -31.38 -18.08
C ARG A 115 -51.49 -31.83 -18.87
N SER A 116 -50.44 -32.44 -18.31
CA SER A 116 -50.35 -33.74 -17.58
C SER A 116 -50.56 -34.94 -18.53
N ASP A 117 -49.80 -36.05 -18.52
CA ASP A 117 -48.81 -36.61 -17.57
C ASP A 117 -47.80 -37.57 -18.25
N ASN A 118 -46.68 -37.85 -17.57
CA ASN A 118 -45.98 -39.16 -17.44
C ASN A 118 -45.39 -39.89 -18.70
N GLU A 119 -44.42 -40.83 -18.58
CA GLU A 119 -43.90 -41.53 -17.40
C GLU A 119 -42.41 -41.97 -17.49
N GLN A 120 -41.65 -41.64 -16.43
CA GLN A 120 -40.68 -42.45 -15.64
C GLN A 120 -39.59 -43.36 -16.25
N ARG A 121 -38.37 -43.24 -15.67
CA ARG A 121 -37.82 -44.14 -14.61
C ARG A 121 -36.40 -43.67 -14.19
N SER A 122 -36.18 -43.13 -12.98
CA SER A 122 -35.91 -43.80 -11.67
C SER A 122 -34.41 -44.10 -11.43
N ASN A 123 -33.80 -44.01 -10.24
CA ASN A 123 -34.10 -43.35 -8.94
C ASN A 123 -32.82 -43.42 -8.06
N ASN A 124 -32.68 -42.52 -7.08
CA ASN A 124 -31.82 -42.57 -5.88
C ASN A 124 -30.28 -42.61 -6.11
N GLU A 125 -29.49 -41.64 -5.65
CA GLU A 125 -29.20 -41.21 -4.25
C GLU A 125 -28.33 -42.18 -3.45
N GLU A 126 -27.08 -41.80 -3.24
CA GLU A 126 -26.38 -41.89 -1.95
C GLU A 126 -25.43 -40.69 -1.87
N GLY A 127 -25.40 -40.00 -0.73
CA GLY A 127 -24.68 -38.74 -0.55
C GLY A 127 -23.39 -38.90 0.24
N ASP A 128 -22.45 -37.99 0.04
CA ASP A 128 -21.27 -37.87 0.90
C ASP A 128 -21.19 -36.44 1.46
N THR A 129 -21.18 -36.33 2.79
CA THR A 129 -21.19 -35.05 3.49
C THR A 129 -19.77 -34.65 3.87
N ASN A 130 -19.31 -33.50 3.38
CA ASN A 130 -18.11 -32.85 3.92
C ASN A 130 -18.34 -31.34 4.05
N MET A 131 -18.13 -30.82 5.26
CA MET A 131 -18.54 -29.47 5.63
C MET A 131 -17.75 -28.38 4.91
N ILE A 132 -18.46 -27.60 4.09
CA ILE A 132 -17.97 -26.34 3.52
C ILE A 132 -18.23 -25.23 4.55
N SER A 133 -17.18 -24.73 5.20
CA SER A 133 -17.24 -23.51 6.01
C SER A 133 -16.99 -22.27 5.14
N THR A 134 -18.02 -21.89 4.37
CA THR A 134 -18.05 -20.61 3.65
C THR A 134 -18.48 -19.50 4.59
N SER A 135 -17.63 -18.49 4.78
CA SER A 135 -17.98 -17.21 5.41
C SER A 135 -17.97 -16.10 4.37
N SER A 136 -18.96 -16.14 3.48
CA SER A 136 -19.35 -15.00 2.66
C SER A 136 -20.34 -14.16 3.45
N GLU A 137 -20.00 -12.92 3.81
CA GLU A 137 -20.99 -11.96 4.31
C GLU A 137 -20.48 -10.51 4.22
N ASN A 138 -21.11 -9.82 3.26
CA ASN A 138 -21.55 -8.42 3.21
C ASN A 138 -20.57 -7.30 3.63
N GLU A 139 -20.24 -6.46 2.65
CA GLU A 139 -19.64 -5.13 2.82
C GLU A 139 -20.55 -4.11 2.11
N THR A 140 -21.07 -3.14 2.85
CA THR A 140 -21.91 -2.04 2.36
C THR A 140 -21.08 -0.79 2.08
N GLU A 141 -21.15 -0.30 0.84
CA GLU A 141 -20.58 0.98 0.41
C GLU A 141 -21.51 2.13 0.83
N SER A 142 -21.44 2.52 2.10
CA SER A 142 -22.06 3.75 2.61
C SER A 142 -21.18 4.38 3.70
N ASP A 143 -20.16 5.13 3.28
CA ASP A 143 -19.44 6.14 4.08
C ASP A 143 -18.55 6.97 3.13
N TYR A 144 -19.18 7.58 2.11
CA TYR A 144 -18.57 8.59 1.23
C TYR A 144 -19.56 9.73 0.91
N ILE A 145 -20.27 10.19 1.95
CA ILE A 145 -21.02 11.44 1.97
C ILE A 145 -20.47 12.32 3.11
N MET A 146 -20.45 13.63 2.89
CA MET A 146 -19.76 14.58 3.76
C MET A 146 -20.34 14.63 5.18
N SER A 147 -19.48 14.53 6.19
CA SER A 147 -19.76 15.14 7.50
C SER A 147 -19.42 16.63 7.44
N LEU A 148 -20.46 17.47 7.51
CA LEU A 148 -20.34 18.85 7.97
C LEU A 148 -20.28 18.78 9.50
N GLU A 149 -19.12 19.09 10.09
CA GLU A 149 -19.01 19.30 11.54
C GLU A 149 -19.09 20.80 11.82
N SER A 150 -20.22 21.22 12.40
CA SER A 150 -20.37 22.48 13.10
C SER A 150 -19.97 22.30 14.57
N ASP A 151 -19.17 23.23 15.09
CA ASP A 151 -18.76 23.29 16.50
C ASP A 151 -19.99 23.54 17.41
N GLU A 152 -20.52 22.55 18.14
CA GLU A 152 -21.44 22.78 19.28
C GLU A 152 -21.11 21.85 20.47
N GLU A 153 -21.39 22.35 21.69
CA GLU A 153 -20.84 21.85 22.95
C GLU A 153 -21.69 20.76 23.61
N TYR A 154 -21.07 19.88 24.41
CA TYR A 154 -21.77 18.81 25.11
C TYR A 154 -22.44 19.30 26.41
N GLU A 155 -23.76 19.44 26.41
CA GLU A 155 -24.55 19.44 27.65
C GLU A 155 -24.88 18.00 28.08
N THR A 156 -24.75 17.75 29.39
CA THR A 156 -24.95 16.42 30.00
C THR A 156 -26.36 16.34 30.57
N MET A 157 -27.18 15.38 30.11
CA MET A 157 -28.48 15.06 30.72
C MET A 157 -28.53 13.61 31.19
N SER A 158 -28.91 13.43 32.45
CA SER A 158 -29.08 12.13 33.10
C SER A 158 -30.43 11.50 32.78
N SER A 159 -30.49 10.16 32.77
CA SER A 159 -31.72 9.45 33.13
C SER A 159 -31.40 8.10 33.75
N ASP A 160 -31.80 7.95 35.01
CA ASP A 160 -31.68 6.71 35.78
C ASP A 160 -32.59 5.60 35.23
N ASN A 161 -32.21 4.36 35.48
CA ASN A 161 -33.12 3.31 35.95
C ASN A 161 -32.28 2.10 36.41
N GLU A 162 -32.06 2.03 37.73
CA GLU A 162 -31.66 0.79 38.38
C GLU A 162 -32.81 -0.22 38.36
N GLU A 163 -32.49 -1.52 38.26
CA GLU A 163 -32.88 -2.52 39.27
C GLU A 163 -32.44 -3.92 38.79
N ARG A 164 -31.56 -4.58 39.57
CA ARG A 164 -31.50 -6.05 39.70
C ARG A 164 -30.62 -6.48 40.87
N HIS A 165 -31.28 -6.73 41.99
CA HIS A 165 -30.92 -7.62 43.11
C HIS A 165 -29.44 -8.01 43.30
N ASP A 166 -28.82 -7.42 44.32
CA ASP A 166 -27.68 -8.00 45.03
C ASP A 166 -28.07 -9.28 45.78
N SER A 167 -27.38 -10.39 45.51
CA SER A 167 -27.24 -11.51 46.44
C SER A 167 -26.03 -12.40 46.09
N ASP A 168 -24.82 -11.85 46.24
CA ASP A 168 -23.61 -12.56 46.70
C ASP A 168 -22.40 -11.62 46.60
N ILE A 169 -22.13 -10.86 47.66
CA ILE A 169 -20.90 -10.06 47.78
C ILE A 169 -19.75 -11.03 48.06
N SER A 170 -18.91 -11.28 47.05
CA SER A 170 -17.71 -12.11 47.21
C SER A 170 -16.71 -11.45 48.16
N GLU A 171 -15.96 -12.25 48.93
CA GLU A 171 -14.91 -11.77 49.83
C GLU A 171 -13.83 -10.93 49.09
N GLU A 172 -13.64 -11.17 47.79
CA GLU A 172 -12.78 -10.35 46.93
C GLU A 172 -13.24 -8.88 46.83
N LYS A 173 -14.55 -8.62 46.75
CA LYS A 173 -15.09 -7.26 46.56
C LYS A 173 -14.86 -6.41 47.82
N LEU A 174 -15.10 -6.99 49.00
CA LEU A 174 -14.81 -6.39 50.31
C LEU A 174 -13.33 -5.99 50.48
N PHE A 175 -12.39 -6.83 50.02
CA PHE A 175 -10.96 -6.52 50.08
C PHE A 175 -10.59 -5.33 49.19
N ILE A 176 -11.21 -5.21 48.01
CA ILE A 176 -10.95 -4.13 47.06
C ILE A 176 -11.61 -2.82 47.52
N ASP A 177 -12.80 -2.89 48.11
CA ASP A 177 -13.49 -1.74 48.71
C ASP A 177 -12.68 -1.18 49.89
N GLU A 178 -12.09 -2.04 50.73
CA GLU A 178 -11.18 -1.61 51.80
C GLU A 178 -9.87 -1.00 51.25
N ALA A 179 -9.33 -1.54 50.15
CA ALA A 179 -8.13 -1.01 49.50
C ALA A 179 -8.35 0.33 48.79
N LEU A 180 -9.58 0.66 48.40
CA LEU A 180 -9.97 1.92 47.73
C LEU A 180 -10.66 2.94 48.65
N ALA A 181 -10.85 2.63 49.94
CA ALA A 181 -11.39 3.59 50.88
C ALA A 181 -10.49 4.84 51.00
N LYS A 182 -11.12 6.02 51.05
CA LYS A 182 -10.47 7.34 50.95
C LYS A 182 -9.39 7.57 52.01
N ASP A 183 -9.53 6.90 53.15
CA ASP A 183 -8.69 6.87 54.35
C ASP A 183 -7.76 5.65 54.48
N LYS A 184 -7.80 4.68 53.54
CA LYS A 184 -6.96 3.46 53.56
C LYS A 184 -6.16 3.14 52.28
N LEU A 185 -6.36 3.86 51.17
CA LEU A 185 -5.49 3.73 49.99
C LEU A 185 -4.01 3.79 50.41
N PRO A 186 -3.21 2.72 50.23
CA PRO A 186 -1.89 2.63 50.83
C PRO A 186 -0.92 3.64 50.20
N SER A 187 -0.05 4.23 51.02
CA SER A 187 1.18 4.84 50.51
C SER A 187 1.97 3.81 49.71
N TYR A 188 2.60 4.21 48.62
CA TYR A 188 3.26 3.30 47.69
C TYR A 188 4.42 2.47 48.31
N ASP A 189 4.82 2.77 49.54
CA ASP A 189 5.86 2.06 50.31
C ASP A 189 5.35 0.77 51.01
N GLY A 190 4.11 0.34 50.77
CA GLY A 190 3.48 -0.85 51.38
C GLY A 190 3.51 -2.13 50.53
N ASP A 191 2.72 -3.15 50.93
CA ASP A 191 2.71 -4.51 50.34
C ASP A 191 2.35 -4.58 48.84
N PHE A 192 1.86 -3.49 48.23
CA PHE A 192 1.58 -3.37 46.80
C PHE A 192 2.82 -3.02 45.95
N ALA A 193 3.86 -2.43 46.56
CA ALA A 193 5.09 -2.00 45.88
C ALA A 193 5.82 -3.09 45.05
N PRO A 194 5.79 -4.39 45.41
CA PRO A 194 6.40 -5.45 44.61
C PRO A 194 5.61 -5.85 43.35
N TYR A 195 4.33 -5.47 43.25
CA TYR A 195 3.40 -5.97 42.24
C TYR A 195 3.05 -4.95 41.15
N PHE A 196 3.21 -3.66 41.44
CA PHE A 196 2.99 -2.55 40.51
C PHE A 196 4.29 -1.76 40.33
N GLN A 197 4.29 -0.72 39.51
CA GLN A 197 5.46 0.15 39.29
C GLN A 197 5.35 1.51 39.97
N ASN A 198 4.12 1.95 40.25
CA ASN A 198 3.78 3.24 40.86
C ASN A 198 2.33 3.19 41.39
N LEU A 199 1.94 4.21 42.18
CA LEU A 199 0.61 4.30 42.76
C LEU A 199 -0.49 4.37 41.71
N THR A 200 -0.25 5.07 40.59
CA THR A 200 -1.24 5.25 39.51
C THR A 200 -1.66 3.92 38.90
N THR A 201 -0.70 3.05 38.57
CA THR A 201 -1.00 1.72 38.02
C THR A 201 -1.70 0.81 39.03
N ALA A 202 -1.33 0.89 40.32
CA ALA A 202 -1.98 0.12 41.38
C ALA A 202 -3.44 0.57 41.62
N ALA A 203 -3.67 1.87 41.74
CA ALA A 203 -5.00 2.45 41.96
C ALA A 203 -5.95 2.17 40.79
N LEU A 204 -5.48 2.33 39.54
CA LEU A 204 -6.25 2.00 38.34
C LEU A 204 -6.55 0.49 38.25
N PHE A 205 -5.62 -0.39 38.64
CA PHE A 205 -5.87 -1.82 38.70
C PHE A 205 -7.00 -2.17 39.68
N CYS A 206 -6.93 -1.64 40.91
CA CYS A 206 -7.99 -1.82 41.91
C CYS A 206 -9.33 -1.27 41.41
N TRP A 207 -9.33 -0.10 40.78
CA TRP A 207 -10.53 0.54 40.24
C TRP A 207 -11.22 -0.29 39.14
N ILE A 208 -10.44 -0.78 38.17
CA ILE A 208 -10.95 -1.65 37.09
C ILE A 208 -11.61 -2.90 37.68
N TYR A 209 -10.99 -3.53 38.68
CA TYR A 209 -11.49 -4.77 39.29
C TYR A 209 -12.71 -4.52 40.20
N LYS A 210 -12.76 -3.38 40.93
CA LYS A 210 -13.90 -3.00 41.78
C LYS A 210 -15.20 -2.84 40.99
N HIS A 211 -15.14 -2.03 39.94
CA HIS A 211 -16.35 -1.44 39.36
C HIS A 211 -16.90 -2.19 38.15
N ASN A 212 -16.03 -2.82 37.34
CA ASN A 212 -16.42 -3.58 36.13
C ASN A 212 -17.42 -2.83 35.20
N ILE A 213 -17.34 -1.48 35.20
CA ILE A 213 -18.22 -0.48 34.57
C ILE A 213 -19.58 -0.27 35.28
N SER A 214 -19.63 0.69 36.22
CA SER A 214 -20.86 1.26 36.80
C SER A 214 -20.72 2.79 36.98
N THR A 215 -21.80 3.50 37.30
CA THR A 215 -21.76 4.97 37.54
C THR A 215 -20.92 5.35 38.75
N ASN A 216 -20.93 4.55 39.82
CA ASN A 216 -20.06 4.72 40.99
C ASN A 216 -18.56 4.60 40.67
N ALA A 217 -18.20 4.10 39.47
CA ALA A 217 -16.83 4.11 39.01
C ALA A 217 -16.31 5.54 38.74
N TYR A 218 -17.17 6.49 38.36
CA TYR A 218 -16.72 7.84 38.01
C TYR A 218 -16.18 8.61 39.22
N GLU A 219 -16.82 8.55 40.38
CA GLU A 219 -16.33 9.27 41.57
C GLU A 219 -15.00 8.70 42.08
N ASP A 220 -14.88 7.37 42.20
CA ASP A 220 -13.61 6.73 42.57
C ASP A 220 -12.49 7.01 41.54
N LEU A 221 -12.82 7.14 40.25
CA LEU A 221 -11.84 7.49 39.22
C LEU A 221 -11.39 8.94 39.33
N VAL A 222 -12.31 9.87 39.61
CA VAL A 222 -12.00 11.28 39.86
C VAL A 222 -11.13 11.43 41.10
N ASP A 223 -11.43 10.71 42.18
CA ASP A 223 -10.59 10.66 43.39
C ASP A 223 -9.18 10.12 43.12
N ILE A 224 -9.03 9.18 42.17
CA ILE A 224 -7.71 8.69 41.73
C ILE A 224 -6.98 9.75 40.89
N ILE A 225 -7.67 10.41 39.94
CA ILE A 225 -7.07 11.41 39.04
C ILE A 225 -6.66 12.68 39.78
N MET A 226 -7.40 13.09 40.82
CA MET A 226 -7.16 14.32 41.58
C MET A 226 -6.00 14.21 42.62
N ARG A 227 -5.35 13.05 42.74
CA ARG A 227 -4.23 12.85 43.68
C ARG A 227 -2.92 13.48 43.17
N PRO A 228 -2.11 14.14 44.03
CA PRO A 228 -0.79 14.65 43.64
C PRO A 228 0.17 13.59 43.09
N GLU A 229 0.00 12.34 43.51
CA GLU A 229 0.80 11.18 43.09
C GLU A 229 0.25 10.47 41.84
N PHE A 230 -0.90 10.92 41.31
CA PHE A 230 -1.37 10.51 40.00
C PHE A 230 -0.53 11.16 38.92
N ASN A 231 0.23 10.37 38.18
CA ASN A 231 0.88 10.85 36.96
C ASN A 231 0.24 10.19 35.75
N ARG A 232 -0.28 11.02 34.84
CA ARG A 232 -0.83 10.59 33.55
C ARG A 232 0.18 9.76 32.75
N ASP A 233 1.48 10.04 32.86
CA ASP A 233 2.55 9.32 32.16
C ASP A 233 2.73 7.88 32.65
N HIS A 234 2.16 7.50 33.79
CA HIS A 234 2.12 6.12 34.28
C HIS A 234 1.05 5.25 33.59
N ILE A 235 0.12 5.87 32.85
CA ILE A 235 -0.89 5.15 32.05
C ILE A 235 -0.21 4.73 30.74
N MET A 236 0.28 3.49 30.72
CA MET A 236 1.02 2.97 29.57
C MET A 236 0.17 2.96 28.29
N ALA A 237 0.49 3.83 27.34
CA ALA A 237 0.29 3.51 25.93
C ALA A 237 1.17 2.30 25.60
N TYR A 238 0.59 1.25 25.01
CA TYR A 238 1.36 0.06 24.65
C TYR A 238 2.19 0.35 23.40
N GLN A 239 3.43 0.75 23.63
CA GLN A 239 4.42 1.10 22.61
C GLN A 239 5.71 0.29 22.83
N LEU A 240 6.37 -0.09 21.74
CA LEU A 240 7.69 -0.70 21.74
C LEU A 240 8.75 0.36 21.48
N SER A 241 9.88 0.25 22.20
CA SER A 241 11.05 1.12 22.04
C SER A 241 11.64 0.99 20.63
N ILE A 242 11.92 2.13 19.99
CA ILE A 242 12.60 2.11 18.68
C ILE A 242 14.07 1.71 18.84
N SER A 243 14.71 2.01 19.98
CA SER A 243 16.04 1.52 20.32
C SER A 243 16.07 -0.01 20.36
N ASP A 244 15.05 -0.65 20.95
CA ASP A 244 14.95 -2.11 21.02
C ASP A 244 14.73 -2.72 19.62
N ILE A 245 13.87 -2.13 18.79
CA ILE A 245 13.65 -2.60 17.41
C ILE A 245 14.96 -2.49 16.60
N ILE A 246 15.66 -1.35 16.68
CA ILE A 246 16.95 -1.14 16.02
C ILE A 246 17.99 -2.14 16.52
N TRP A 247 18.10 -2.32 17.84
CA TRP A 247 19.05 -3.25 18.46
C TRP A 247 18.82 -4.69 17.99
N ASN A 248 17.56 -5.16 17.99
CA ASN A 248 17.21 -6.50 17.52
C ASN A 248 17.49 -6.70 16.02
N VAL A 249 17.25 -5.67 15.18
CA VAL A 249 17.55 -5.75 13.74
C VAL A 249 19.05 -5.80 13.47
N LEU A 250 19.86 -4.98 14.16
CA LEU A 250 21.31 -4.99 13.99
C LEU A 250 21.96 -6.26 14.59
N ASN A 251 21.40 -6.80 15.67
CA ASN A 251 21.83 -8.06 16.30
C ASN A 251 21.14 -9.32 15.72
N ASN A 252 20.60 -9.22 14.50
CA ASN A 252 20.09 -10.34 13.71
C ASN A 252 21.07 -10.63 12.55
N PRO A 253 21.94 -11.67 12.65
CA PRO A 253 22.98 -11.93 11.64
C PRO A 253 22.43 -12.20 10.24
N SER A 254 21.22 -12.78 10.15
CA SER A 254 20.57 -13.08 8.88
C SER A 254 20.09 -11.82 8.17
N LEU A 255 19.60 -10.82 8.91
CA LEU A 255 19.20 -9.52 8.35
C LEU A 255 20.40 -8.62 8.08
N LEU A 256 21.30 -8.44 9.05
CA LEU A 256 22.41 -7.49 8.96
C LEU A 256 23.30 -7.75 7.74
N LYS A 257 23.52 -9.03 7.40
CA LYS A 257 24.32 -9.44 6.22
C LYS A 257 23.72 -8.98 4.88
N GLU A 258 22.39 -8.79 4.81
CA GLU A 258 21.70 -8.32 3.60
C GLU A 258 21.47 -6.80 3.58
N MET A 259 21.69 -6.10 4.69
CA MET A 259 21.43 -4.66 4.79
C MET A 259 22.54 -3.80 4.17
N TYR A 260 22.14 -2.74 3.47
CA TYR A 260 23.04 -1.76 2.86
C TYR A 260 23.24 -0.54 3.77
N PHE A 261 24.48 -0.10 3.95
CA PHE A 261 24.86 1.03 4.81
C PHE A 261 25.81 2.03 4.13
N GLY A 262 25.94 1.96 2.79
CA GLY A 262 26.90 2.76 2.02
C GLY A 262 26.34 4.08 1.47
N ALA A 263 27.14 4.69 0.60
CA ALA A 263 26.80 5.89 -0.16
C ALA A 263 25.54 5.71 -1.04
N GLY A 264 25.03 6.79 -1.64
CA GLY A 264 24.05 6.61 -2.74
C GLY A 264 24.67 5.83 -3.90
N VAL A 265 23.90 5.01 -4.63
CA VAL A 265 24.44 4.19 -5.73
C VAL A 265 24.07 4.77 -7.10
N ASP A 266 25.10 5.05 -7.90
CA ASP A 266 24.97 5.39 -9.31
C ASP A 266 24.86 4.13 -10.16
N SER A 267 23.63 3.58 -10.24
CA SER A 267 23.25 2.50 -11.15
C SER A 267 22.43 3.01 -12.33
N LYS A 268 22.62 2.36 -13.49
CA LYS A 268 21.78 2.44 -14.69
C LYS A 268 20.35 1.93 -14.44
N THR A 269 20.17 1.01 -13.49
CA THR A 269 18.88 0.38 -13.15
C THR A 269 18.56 0.61 -11.68
N LYS A 270 17.53 1.39 -11.38
CA LYS A 270 17.17 1.78 -10.02
C LYS A 270 16.02 0.93 -9.51
N SER A 271 16.22 0.24 -8.39
CA SER A 271 15.18 -0.55 -7.71
C SER A 271 15.09 -0.25 -6.22
N GLU A 272 16.24 -0.05 -5.57
CA GLU A 272 16.37 0.15 -4.11
C GLU A 272 16.41 1.62 -3.68
N TYR A 273 16.09 1.87 -2.41
CA TYR A 273 16.09 3.20 -1.79
C TYR A 273 17.42 3.96 -1.94
N TRP A 274 18.55 3.26 -1.88
CA TRP A 274 19.88 3.86 -2.03
C TRP A 274 20.24 4.33 -3.45
N HIS A 275 19.40 4.03 -4.45
CA HIS A 275 19.48 4.68 -5.77
C HIS A 275 18.73 6.02 -5.83
N GLY A 276 17.95 6.34 -4.80
CA GLY A 276 17.14 7.54 -4.69
C GLY A 276 17.95 8.77 -4.23
N THR A 277 17.53 9.96 -4.66
CA THR A 277 18.25 11.21 -4.36
C THR A 277 18.30 11.53 -2.87
N LEU A 278 17.25 11.18 -2.10
CA LEU A 278 17.20 11.44 -0.66
C LEU A 278 18.25 10.67 0.14
N TRP A 279 18.49 9.40 -0.22
CA TRP A 279 19.56 8.60 0.41
C TRP A 279 20.93 9.22 0.12
N ALA A 280 21.15 9.61 -1.14
CA ALA A 280 22.43 10.12 -1.61
C ALA A 280 22.81 11.50 -1.05
N GLU A 281 21.83 12.39 -0.84
CA GLU A 281 22.03 13.77 -0.40
C GLU A 281 22.00 13.94 1.14
N SER A 282 21.41 12.99 1.88
CA SER A 282 21.24 13.11 3.34
C SER A 282 22.44 12.60 4.15
N PRO A 283 23.01 13.42 5.06
CA PRO A 283 24.00 12.96 6.04
C PRO A 283 23.50 11.84 6.97
N LEU A 284 22.19 11.69 7.17
CA LEU A 284 21.64 10.63 8.04
C LEU A 284 21.68 9.23 7.39
N PHE A 285 21.82 9.14 6.06
CA PHE A 285 21.69 7.89 5.30
C PHE A 285 22.91 7.59 4.42
N GLY A 286 23.34 8.57 3.63
CA GLY A 286 24.40 8.41 2.64
C GLY A 286 25.79 8.83 3.13
N GLN A 287 26.70 8.96 2.17
CA GLN A 287 28.06 9.43 2.40
C GLN A 287 28.07 10.96 2.40
N GLU A 288 28.31 11.56 3.57
CA GLU A 288 28.32 13.02 3.76
C GLU A 288 29.61 13.70 3.30
N GLN A 289 30.73 12.98 3.30
CA GLN A 289 32.06 13.52 3.04
C GLN A 289 33.00 12.49 2.41
N LEU A 290 33.95 12.96 1.60
CA LEU A 290 34.96 12.14 0.93
C LEU A 290 36.32 12.84 0.95
N MET A 291 37.38 12.09 1.21
CA MET A 291 38.76 12.59 1.10
C MET A 291 39.25 12.48 -0.35
N ILE A 292 39.66 13.60 -0.94
CA ILE A 292 40.20 13.68 -2.30
C ILE A 292 41.51 14.46 -2.24
N SER A 293 42.60 13.88 -2.74
CA SER A 293 43.92 14.53 -2.79
C SER A 293 44.46 15.08 -1.45
N GLY A 294 43.98 14.56 -0.32
CA GLY A 294 44.34 15.00 1.04
C GLY A 294 43.41 16.03 1.67
N GLU A 295 42.43 16.55 0.93
CA GLU A 295 41.39 17.46 1.43
C GLU A 295 40.05 16.73 1.64
N ILE A 296 39.22 17.24 2.55
CA ILE A 296 37.88 16.70 2.83
C ILE A 296 36.83 17.55 2.11
N TYR A 297 36.09 16.90 1.22
CA TYR A 297 34.94 17.47 0.50
C TYR A 297 33.65 16.96 1.13
N GLN A 298 32.71 17.86 1.44
CA GLN A 298 31.44 17.56 2.10
C GLN A 298 30.26 17.91 1.18
N CYS A 299 29.18 17.13 1.25
CA CYS A 299 27.95 17.46 0.52
C CYS A 299 27.44 18.84 0.97
N GLY A 300 27.05 19.68 0.02
CA GLY A 300 26.72 21.10 0.20
C GLY A 300 27.85 22.06 -0.21
N ASP A 301 29.12 21.62 -0.24
CA ASP A 301 30.28 22.43 -0.62
C ASP A 301 30.20 22.99 -2.05
N PHE A 302 30.74 24.18 -2.26
CA PHE A 302 31.06 24.69 -3.59
C PHE A 302 32.46 24.24 -4.02
N VAL A 303 32.60 23.84 -5.28
CA VAL A 303 33.82 23.25 -5.83
C VAL A 303 34.05 23.72 -7.26
N TYR A 304 35.31 23.90 -7.65
CA TYR A 304 35.68 23.99 -9.05
C TYR A 304 35.94 22.60 -9.61
N TYR A 305 35.42 22.33 -10.81
CA TYR A 305 35.60 21.08 -11.54
C TYR A 305 35.91 21.31 -13.01
N TYR A 306 36.47 20.31 -13.69
CA TYR A 306 36.78 20.36 -15.12
C TYR A 306 35.74 19.61 -15.97
N ASP A 307 35.14 20.35 -16.91
CA ASP A 307 34.23 19.87 -17.95
C ASP A 307 34.55 20.63 -19.25
N ASN A 308 35.62 20.19 -19.92
CA ASN A 308 36.40 20.90 -20.96
C ASN A 308 37.09 22.18 -20.47
N GLU A 309 36.38 23.01 -19.71
CA GLU A 309 36.87 24.21 -19.03
C GLU A 309 36.69 24.07 -17.51
N ARG A 310 37.31 24.97 -16.74
CA ARG A 310 37.09 25.06 -15.28
C ARG A 310 35.73 25.70 -15.01
N LYS A 311 34.81 24.95 -14.41
CA LYS A 311 33.44 25.37 -14.07
C LYS A 311 33.23 25.35 -12.56
N LEU A 312 32.31 26.18 -12.07
CA LEU A 312 31.88 26.20 -10.67
C LEU A 312 30.67 25.28 -10.49
N GLY A 313 30.63 24.56 -9.38
CA GLY A 313 29.55 23.64 -9.04
C GLY A 313 29.30 23.55 -7.54
N ARG A 314 28.14 23.04 -7.16
CA ARG A 314 27.81 22.67 -5.77
C ARG A 314 27.74 21.14 -5.65
N LEU A 315 28.53 20.55 -4.77
CA LEU A 315 28.50 19.13 -4.48
C LEU A 315 27.18 18.77 -3.78
N ARG A 316 26.36 17.92 -4.39
CA ARG A 316 25.07 17.48 -3.84
C ARG A 316 25.18 16.12 -3.17
N ALA A 317 25.79 15.15 -3.84
CA ALA A 317 25.91 13.80 -3.32
C ALA A 317 27.24 13.15 -3.70
N ILE A 318 27.74 12.30 -2.81
CA ILE A 318 28.80 11.35 -3.07
C ILE A 318 28.14 10.01 -3.39
N LEU A 319 28.42 9.48 -4.58
CA LEU A 319 27.82 8.28 -5.13
C LEU A 319 28.86 7.17 -5.32
N LEU A 320 28.48 5.92 -5.11
CA LEU A 320 29.26 4.74 -5.48
C LEU A 320 28.78 4.25 -6.84
N ASN A 321 29.67 4.11 -7.83
CA ASN A 321 29.30 3.50 -9.10
C ASN A 321 29.17 1.98 -8.96
N GLU A 322 28.04 1.43 -9.40
CA GLU A 322 27.75 0.00 -9.25
C GLU A 322 28.72 -0.91 -10.03
N GLU A 323 29.13 -0.49 -11.23
CA GLU A 323 29.93 -1.33 -12.14
C GLU A 323 31.40 -1.44 -11.75
N ASN A 324 32.01 -0.32 -11.30
CA ASN A 324 33.45 -0.27 -11.01
C ASN A 324 33.80 0.02 -9.53
N GLN A 325 32.79 0.22 -8.67
CA GLN A 325 32.95 0.47 -7.23
C GLN A 325 33.80 1.71 -6.89
N GLN A 326 33.91 2.67 -7.81
CA GLN A 326 34.58 3.95 -7.58
C GLN A 326 33.58 5.05 -7.21
N TYR A 327 34.05 6.01 -6.41
CA TYR A 327 33.26 7.19 -6.07
C TYR A 327 33.08 8.14 -7.26
N ARG A 328 31.85 8.60 -7.44
CA ARG A 328 31.42 9.66 -8.34
C ARG A 328 30.74 10.76 -7.53
N LEU A 329 30.69 11.96 -8.09
CA LEU A 329 30.20 13.15 -7.41
C LEU A 329 29.07 13.76 -8.23
N ARG A 330 27.90 13.94 -7.61
CA ARG A 330 26.75 14.61 -8.22
C ARG A 330 26.87 16.11 -7.95
N ILE A 331 27.02 16.89 -9.01
CA ILE A 331 27.26 18.33 -8.98
C ILE A 331 26.03 19.05 -9.53
N GLN A 332 25.52 20.02 -8.75
CA GLN A 332 24.63 21.05 -9.25
C GLN A 332 25.46 22.11 -9.96
N LYS A 333 25.07 22.50 -11.18
CA LYS A 333 25.83 23.50 -11.94
C LYS A 333 25.63 24.89 -11.33
N VAL A 334 26.71 25.65 -11.23
CA VAL A 334 26.68 27.09 -10.95
C VAL A 334 27.08 27.80 -12.25
N LEU A 335 26.31 28.82 -12.63
CA LEU A 335 26.43 29.53 -13.89
C LEU A 335 26.89 30.96 -13.64
N ASP A 336 27.86 31.39 -14.44
CA ASP A 336 28.24 32.79 -14.58
C ASP A 336 27.29 33.53 -15.53
N TYR A 337 27.32 34.87 -15.53
CA TYR A 337 26.52 35.69 -16.45
C TYR A 337 26.78 35.38 -17.94
N SER A 338 27.97 34.90 -18.29
CA SER A 338 28.31 34.42 -19.63
C SER A 338 27.50 33.18 -20.04
N ASP A 339 27.20 32.29 -19.10
CA ASP A 339 26.54 31.00 -19.33
C ASP A 339 25.01 31.09 -19.30
N LEU A 340 24.43 32.18 -18.76
CA LEU A 340 22.99 32.40 -18.77
C LEU A 340 22.42 32.42 -20.20
N PRO A 341 21.21 31.87 -20.44
CA PRO A 341 20.52 32.02 -21.72
C PRO A 341 20.31 33.50 -22.08
N GLY A 342 20.47 33.84 -23.35
CA GLY A 342 20.45 35.24 -23.83
C GLY A 342 19.18 36.03 -23.45
N THR A 343 18.04 35.35 -23.30
CA THR A 343 16.76 35.93 -22.83
C THR A 343 16.78 36.47 -21.41
N PHE A 344 17.74 36.04 -20.57
CA PHE A 344 17.88 36.51 -19.18
C PHE A 344 19.03 37.49 -18.98
N LYS A 345 19.88 37.68 -19.99
CA LYS A 345 20.96 38.66 -19.96
C LYS A 345 20.38 40.08 -20.01
N GLY A 346 20.99 40.98 -19.24
CA GLY A 346 20.52 42.34 -19.05
C GLY A 346 21.35 43.05 -17.99
N GLU A 347 21.38 44.38 -18.06
CA GLU A 347 22.27 45.25 -17.28
C GLU A 347 22.20 45.00 -15.77
N LEU A 348 21.01 44.76 -15.21
CA LEU A 348 20.83 44.43 -13.79
C LEU A 348 21.54 43.13 -13.39
N ARG A 349 21.50 42.07 -14.21
CA ARG A 349 22.23 40.81 -13.92
C ARG A 349 23.72 40.95 -14.19
N GLN A 350 24.11 41.74 -15.18
CA GLN A 350 25.51 42.04 -15.44
C GLN A 350 26.15 42.77 -14.26
N ASN A 351 25.49 43.81 -13.74
CA ASN A 351 25.96 44.57 -12.58
C ASN A 351 26.00 43.70 -11.30
N ARG A 352 25.01 42.81 -11.10
CA ARG A 352 25.04 41.83 -10.00
C ARG A 352 26.21 40.84 -10.14
N SER A 353 26.47 40.33 -11.34
CA SER A 353 27.62 39.43 -11.60
C SER A 353 28.96 40.12 -11.34
N LEU A 354 29.12 41.40 -11.71
CA LEU A 354 30.30 42.20 -11.37
C LEU A 354 30.50 42.38 -9.85
N SER A 355 29.44 42.21 -9.04
CA SER A 355 29.51 42.18 -7.57
C SER A 355 29.68 40.77 -6.97
N GLY A 356 29.99 39.75 -7.79
CA GLY A 356 30.22 38.37 -7.33
C GLY A 356 28.96 37.49 -7.25
N GLU A 357 27.87 37.89 -7.91
CA GLU A 357 26.65 37.08 -7.97
C GLU A 357 26.71 36.02 -9.08
N VAL A 358 26.30 34.79 -8.72
CA VAL A 358 26.25 33.61 -9.57
C VAL A 358 24.87 32.93 -9.47
N TRP A 359 24.53 32.11 -10.45
CA TRP A 359 23.21 31.48 -10.56
C TRP A 359 23.29 29.98 -10.37
N LEU A 360 22.45 29.38 -9.53
CA LEU A 360 22.29 27.93 -9.55
C LEU A 360 21.49 27.50 -10.77
N GLN A 361 21.84 26.36 -11.35
CA GLN A 361 20.97 25.64 -12.26
C GLN A 361 20.36 24.43 -11.55
N ASP A 362 19.06 24.20 -11.72
CA ASP A 362 18.45 22.91 -11.38
C ASP A 362 18.75 21.87 -12.49
N GLU A 363 17.95 20.80 -12.57
CA GLU A 363 18.10 19.68 -13.51
C GLU A 363 18.44 20.13 -14.96
N PRO A 364 19.40 19.47 -15.64
CA PRO A 364 20.10 18.26 -15.21
C PRO A 364 21.30 18.51 -14.28
N PHE A 365 21.37 17.76 -13.18
CA PHE A 365 22.62 17.62 -12.40
C PHE A 365 23.67 16.85 -13.20
N LEU A 366 24.96 17.13 -12.97
CA LEU A 366 26.07 16.43 -13.59
C LEU A 366 26.63 15.35 -12.64
N THR A 367 27.07 14.22 -13.17
CA THR A 367 27.84 13.22 -12.41
C THR A 367 29.27 13.19 -12.93
N ILE A 368 30.24 13.51 -12.08
CA ILE A 368 31.68 13.55 -12.41
C ILE A 368 32.48 12.51 -11.63
N THR A 369 33.70 12.24 -12.07
CA THR A 369 34.69 11.47 -11.27
C THR A 369 35.40 12.37 -10.28
N THR A 370 35.96 11.79 -9.20
CA THR A 370 36.78 12.53 -8.22
C THR A 370 37.99 13.21 -8.86
N SER A 371 38.54 12.64 -9.94
CA SER A 371 39.67 13.21 -10.70
C SER A 371 39.36 14.50 -11.47
N GLN A 372 38.08 14.88 -11.59
CA GLN A 372 37.67 16.13 -12.24
C GLN A 372 37.54 17.31 -11.26
N ILE A 373 37.62 17.09 -9.95
CA ILE A 373 37.66 18.20 -8.97
C ILE A 373 39.03 18.88 -9.00
N SER A 374 39.00 20.21 -8.96
CA SER A 374 40.19 21.07 -8.90
C SER A 374 40.48 21.54 -7.48
N GLU A 375 39.52 22.20 -6.84
CA GLU A 375 39.66 22.81 -5.50
C GLU A 375 38.29 23.13 -4.89
N LYS A 376 38.24 23.26 -3.56
CA LYS A 376 37.07 23.72 -2.80
C LYS A 376 36.96 25.26 -2.79
N VAL A 377 35.73 25.77 -2.75
CA VAL A 377 35.40 27.21 -2.72
C VAL A 377 34.75 27.57 -1.39
N ALA A 378 35.17 28.68 -0.80
CA ALA A 378 34.59 29.17 0.46
C ALA A 378 33.20 29.78 0.21
N ALA A 379 32.18 29.29 0.92
CA ALA A 379 30.77 29.59 0.62
C ALA A 379 30.38 31.06 0.84
N ASP A 380 31.10 31.78 1.70
CA ASP A 380 30.96 33.21 1.97
C ASP A 380 31.37 34.11 0.80
N THR A 381 32.07 33.55 -0.20
CA THR A 381 32.50 34.30 -1.40
C THR A 381 31.44 34.37 -2.51
N LEU A 382 30.36 33.58 -2.41
CA LEU A 382 29.37 33.43 -3.48
C LEU A 382 28.02 34.01 -3.07
N ARG A 383 27.49 34.94 -3.88
CA ARG A 383 26.11 35.41 -3.74
C ARG A 383 25.22 34.67 -4.73
N ILE A 384 24.12 34.09 -4.26
CA ILE A 384 23.08 33.44 -5.09
C ILE A 384 21.73 34.01 -4.66
N THR A 385 20.99 34.61 -5.59
CA THR A 385 19.60 35.07 -5.34
C THR A 385 18.58 34.48 -6.30
N GLU A 386 19.04 33.82 -7.36
CA GLU A 386 18.20 33.34 -8.45
C GLU A 386 18.64 31.94 -8.90
N ILE A 387 17.65 31.13 -9.30
CA ILE A 387 17.84 29.76 -9.78
C ILE A 387 17.24 29.63 -11.18
N LEU A 388 18.07 29.15 -12.11
CA LEU A 388 17.67 28.80 -13.48
C LEU A 388 17.14 27.36 -13.51
N TYR A 389 15.89 27.19 -13.93
CA TYR A 389 15.24 25.88 -14.01
C TYR A 389 14.47 25.75 -15.33
N LYS A 390 14.06 24.53 -15.66
CA LYS A 390 13.33 24.23 -16.90
C LYS A 390 11.85 23.96 -16.62
N HIS A 391 10.96 24.70 -17.27
CA HIS A 391 9.52 24.47 -17.28
C HIS A 391 9.08 24.02 -18.68
N HIS A 392 8.63 22.77 -18.79
CA HIS A 392 8.47 22.05 -20.05
C HIS A 392 9.74 22.11 -20.93
N ILE A 393 9.73 22.90 -22.00
CA ILE A 393 10.86 23.08 -22.92
C ILE A 393 11.60 24.40 -22.71
N HIS A 394 11.06 25.32 -21.89
CA HIS A 394 11.58 26.67 -21.72
C HIS A 394 12.39 26.80 -20.43
N TRP A 395 13.46 27.58 -20.48
CA TRP A 395 14.15 28.04 -19.29
C TRP A 395 13.32 29.11 -18.58
N ARG A 396 13.38 29.12 -17.25
CA ARG A 396 12.78 30.13 -16.35
C ARG A 396 13.73 30.43 -15.20
N ILE A 397 13.56 31.59 -14.58
CA ILE A 397 14.29 31.99 -13.37
C ILE A 397 13.27 32.18 -12.24
N ARG A 398 13.63 31.71 -11.04
CA ARG A 398 12.90 31.93 -9.79
C ARG A 398 13.86 32.43 -8.70
N ASP A 399 13.30 33.02 -7.66
CA ASP A 399 14.05 33.42 -6.46
C ASP A 399 14.62 32.18 -5.75
N ALA A 400 15.85 32.30 -5.22
CA ALA A 400 16.55 31.21 -4.53
C ALA A 400 15.88 30.76 -3.21
N THR A 401 14.99 31.56 -2.64
CA THR A 401 14.12 31.15 -1.53
C THR A 401 13.24 29.95 -1.88
N PHE A 402 12.84 29.80 -3.16
CA PHE A 402 12.13 28.63 -3.68
C PHE A 402 13.07 27.47 -4.07
N SER A 403 14.23 27.34 -3.41
CA SER A 403 15.09 26.16 -3.53
C SER A 403 14.65 25.06 -2.57
N TYR A 404 14.89 23.81 -2.96
CA TYR A 404 15.06 22.75 -1.95
C TYR A 404 16.32 23.07 -1.14
N GLN A 405 16.20 23.15 0.18
CA GLN A 405 17.34 23.33 1.08
C GLN A 405 18.13 22.02 1.14
N HIS A 406 19.45 22.06 0.94
CA HIS A 406 20.23 20.83 0.96
C HIS A 406 20.31 20.26 2.39
N PRO A 407 20.16 18.94 2.62
CA PRO A 407 20.18 18.36 3.97
C PRO A 407 21.36 18.77 4.85
N SER A 408 22.57 18.92 4.28
CA SER A 408 23.74 19.36 5.03
C SER A 408 23.72 20.83 5.50
N GLU A 409 22.75 21.64 5.06
CA GLU A 409 22.58 23.02 5.55
C GLU A 409 21.87 23.09 6.91
N TYR A 410 21.07 22.06 7.26
CA TYR A 410 20.29 22.02 8.51
C TYR A 410 20.51 20.75 9.34
N ILE A 411 21.19 19.73 8.80
CA ILE A 411 21.56 18.50 9.52
C ILE A 411 23.03 18.58 9.94
N SER A 412 23.28 18.55 11.25
CA SER A 412 24.60 18.37 11.85
C SER A 412 24.60 17.14 12.76
N ILE A 413 25.42 16.15 12.42
CA ILE A 413 25.59 14.91 13.19
C ILE A 413 26.87 14.97 14.04
N ARG A 414 26.92 14.20 15.13
CA ARG A 414 28.16 14.07 15.93
C ARG A 414 29.08 13.03 15.31
N GLN A 415 30.37 13.34 15.31
CA GLN A 415 31.40 12.38 14.90
C GLN A 415 31.47 11.21 15.89
N PRO A 416 31.78 9.98 15.43
CA PRO A 416 31.91 8.83 16.30
C PRO A 416 33.04 9.01 17.34
N PRO A 417 32.95 8.39 18.53
CA PRO A 417 33.96 8.53 19.59
C PRO A 417 35.38 8.11 19.19
N SER A 418 35.50 7.25 18.19
CA SER A 418 36.77 6.85 17.57
C SER A 418 36.53 6.58 16.07
N PRO A 419 37.49 6.93 15.18
CA PRO A 419 37.42 6.58 13.76
C PRO A 419 37.50 5.06 13.49
N THR A 420 37.79 4.24 14.51
CA THR A 420 37.82 2.76 14.40
C THR A 420 36.49 2.08 14.71
N ILE A 421 35.50 2.81 15.22
CA ILE A 421 34.18 2.26 15.57
C ILE A 421 33.35 2.13 14.29
N PRO A 422 32.70 0.97 14.02
CA PRO A 422 31.82 0.81 12.87
C PRO A 422 30.62 1.76 12.98
N VAL A 423 30.30 2.45 11.88
CA VAL A 423 29.16 3.37 11.79
C VAL A 423 28.04 2.73 11.00
N TYR A 424 26.83 2.66 11.57
CA TYR A 424 25.63 2.19 10.89
C TYR A 424 24.64 3.35 10.73
N LYS A 425 24.29 3.68 9.48
CA LYS A 425 23.30 4.70 9.14
C LYS A 425 21.98 4.06 8.74
N LEU A 426 20.90 4.34 9.45
CA LEU A 426 19.59 3.70 9.28
C LEU A 426 18.56 4.65 8.69
N PHE A 427 17.95 4.22 7.58
CA PHE A 427 16.83 4.88 6.93
C PHE A 427 15.52 4.26 7.45
N LEU A 428 14.72 5.02 8.19
CA LEU A 428 13.44 4.55 8.69
C LEU A 428 12.29 4.88 7.74
N ASP A 429 11.45 3.88 7.49
CA ASP A 429 10.17 3.98 6.80
C ASP A 429 9.07 3.77 7.85
N ILE A 430 8.30 4.83 8.16
CA ILE A 430 7.15 4.76 9.06
C ILE A 430 5.87 4.59 8.24
N TYR A 431 4.99 3.71 8.71
CA TYR A 431 3.60 3.64 8.26
C TYR A 431 2.65 3.94 9.41
N TYR A 432 1.65 4.78 9.16
CA TYR A 432 0.54 5.02 10.06
C TYR A 432 -0.77 5.03 9.28
N ASP A 433 -1.74 4.24 9.74
CA ASP A 433 -3.13 4.32 9.30
C ASP A 433 -4.10 3.87 10.41
N ASP A 434 -5.36 4.26 10.30
CA ASP A 434 -6.43 3.87 11.22
C ASP A 434 -7.29 2.74 10.61
N PHE A 435 -7.45 1.62 11.31
CA PHE A 435 -8.33 0.53 10.89
C PHE A 435 -9.51 0.32 11.84
N ARG A 436 -10.74 0.22 11.28
CA ARG A 436 -11.94 -0.18 12.05
C ARG A 436 -11.74 -1.59 12.63
N THR A 437 -11.82 -1.72 13.96
CA THR A 437 -11.62 -2.99 14.69
C THR A 437 -12.79 -3.95 14.53
N PHE A 438 -14.00 -3.44 14.74
CA PHE A 438 -15.26 -4.18 14.62
C PHE A 438 -16.00 -3.73 13.37
N ARG A 439 -16.80 -4.63 12.78
CA ARG A 439 -17.50 -4.35 11.51
C ARG A 439 -18.54 -3.22 11.62
N ASN A 440 -19.20 -3.09 12.79
CA ASN A 440 -20.40 -2.26 12.97
C ASN A 440 -20.30 -1.25 14.14
N VAL A 441 -19.11 -1.01 14.70
CA VAL A 441 -18.93 -0.12 15.86
C VAL A 441 -17.81 0.89 15.57
N TYR A 442 -18.03 2.16 15.95
CA TYR A 442 -17.03 3.22 15.89
C TYR A 442 -15.94 3.01 16.95
N HIS A 443 -15.05 2.06 16.67
CA HIS A 443 -13.76 1.88 17.33
C HIS A 443 -12.68 1.64 16.27
N SER A 444 -12.01 2.71 15.83
CA SER A 444 -10.77 2.62 15.06
C SER A 444 -9.57 2.42 15.99
N LEU A 445 -8.55 1.70 15.50
CA LEU A 445 -7.21 1.70 16.10
C LEU A 445 -6.20 2.20 15.09
N GLY A 446 -5.29 3.05 15.54
CA GLY A 446 -4.20 3.57 14.73
C GLY A 446 -3.00 2.64 14.76
N GLY A 447 -2.73 1.90 13.69
CA GLY A 447 -1.56 1.03 13.58
C GLY A 447 -0.31 1.82 13.19
N VAL A 448 0.75 1.79 14.03
CA VAL A 448 2.04 2.41 13.71
C VAL A 448 3.11 1.35 13.50
N TYR A 449 3.75 1.37 12.33
CA TYR A 449 4.74 0.38 11.90
C TYR A 449 6.03 1.05 11.42
N VAL A 450 7.13 0.32 11.52
CA VAL A 450 8.47 0.73 11.07
C VAL A 450 9.03 -0.34 10.13
N GLN A 451 9.71 0.08 9.07
CA GLN A 451 10.55 -0.74 8.21
C GLN A 451 11.89 -0.02 7.99
N PHE A 452 12.94 -0.77 7.64
CA PHE A 452 14.26 -0.22 7.37
C PHE A 452 14.55 -0.19 5.87
N GLY A 453 14.80 1.01 5.32
CA GLY A 453 15.14 1.20 3.91
C GLY A 453 16.49 0.59 3.50
N ASN A 454 17.35 0.30 4.49
CA ASN A 454 18.59 -0.46 4.34
C ASN A 454 18.37 -1.90 3.86
N MET A 455 17.17 -2.46 4.04
CA MET A 455 16.85 -3.81 3.56
C MET A 455 16.58 -3.77 2.05
N PRO A 456 17.11 -4.73 1.25
CA PRO A 456 16.79 -4.82 -0.17
C PRO A 456 15.29 -5.11 -0.37
N ALA A 457 14.75 -4.77 -1.53
CA ALA A 457 13.32 -4.84 -1.84
C ALA A 457 12.74 -6.23 -1.56
N ARG A 458 13.49 -7.30 -1.86
CA ARG A 458 13.10 -8.69 -1.54
C ARG A 458 12.86 -8.93 -0.05
N GLN A 459 13.65 -8.32 0.82
CA GLN A 459 13.49 -8.41 2.28
C GLN A 459 12.37 -7.48 2.75
N ARG A 460 12.27 -6.26 2.21
CA ARG A 460 11.18 -5.32 2.50
C ARG A 460 9.79 -5.85 2.12
N LYS A 461 9.70 -6.72 1.10
CA LYS A 461 8.45 -7.39 0.73
C LYS A 461 7.95 -8.43 1.74
N LEU A 462 8.80 -8.93 2.66
CA LEU A 462 8.38 -9.93 3.63
C LEU A 462 7.60 -9.27 4.78
N LEU A 463 6.38 -9.75 5.05
CA LEU A 463 5.54 -9.22 6.15
C LEU A 463 6.26 -9.24 7.50
N LYS A 464 7.11 -10.26 7.73
CA LYS A 464 7.93 -10.35 8.94
C LYS A 464 8.85 -9.14 9.18
N ASN A 465 9.29 -8.45 8.12
CA ASN A 465 10.19 -7.28 8.15
C ASN A 465 9.42 -5.94 8.21
N HIS A 466 8.17 -5.97 8.68
CA HIS A 466 7.42 -4.81 9.10
C HIS A 466 7.25 -4.92 10.62
N PHE A 467 7.88 -4.00 11.34
CA PHE A 467 7.97 -4.03 12.79
C PHE A 467 6.87 -3.14 13.38
N VAL A 468 6.16 -3.61 14.41
CA VAL A 468 5.13 -2.81 15.09
C VAL A 468 5.81 -1.85 16.06
N LEU A 469 5.48 -0.56 16.00
CA LEU A 469 5.83 0.41 17.04
C LEU A 469 4.75 0.42 18.13
N GLY A 470 3.48 0.34 17.76
CA GLY A 470 2.37 0.14 18.68
C GLY A 470 1.02 0.38 18.03
N PHE A 471 -0.03 0.44 18.85
CA PHE A 471 -1.38 0.80 18.42
C PHE A 471 -1.85 2.02 19.22
N VAL A 472 -2.27 3.07 18.51
CA VAL A 472 -2.98 4.21 19.09
C VAL A 472 -4.40 3.73 19.44
N PRO A 473 -4.82 3.81 20.72
CA PRO A 473 -6.15 3.37 21.13
C PRO A 473 -7.24 4.27 20.54
N PHE A 474 -8.48 3.81 20.54
CA PHE A 474 -9.60 4.63 20.07
C PHE A 474 -9.72 5.92 20.90
N GLY A 475 -9.87 7.07 20.22
CA GLY A 475 -9.84 8.39 20.86
C GLY A 475 -8.44 8.83 21.37
N GLY A 476 -7.41 8.00 21.20
CA GLY A 476 -6.05 8.30 21.61
C GLY A 476 -5.38 9.37 20.75
N ASN A 477 -4.51 10.17 21.37
CA ASN A 477 -3.79 11.23 20.67
C ASN A 477 -2.50 10.70 20.04
N PHE A 478 -2.43 10.67 18.70
CA PHE A 478 -1.23 10.26 17.95
C PHE A 478 0.04 11.01 18.37
N ASN A 479 -0.05 12.31 18.66
CA ASN A 479 1.13 13.09 19.05
C ASN A 479 1.63 12.64 20.44
N GLU A 480 0.75 12.37 21.39
CA GLU A 480 1.16 11.87 22.70
C GLU A 480 1.78 10.47 22.60
N PHE A 481 1.17 9.58 21.82
CA PHE A 481 1.71 8.25 21.51
C PHE A 481 3.11 8.30 20.88
N MET A 482 3.40 9.29 20.02
CA MET A 482 4.71 9.40 19.38
C MET A 482 5.79 10.08 20.25
N LEU A 483 5.49 10.61 21.43
CA LEU A 483 6.48 11.30 22.28
C LEU A 483 7.73 10.45 22.62
N PRO A 484 7.61 9.17 23.05
CA PRO A 484 8.79 8.35 23.37
C PRO A 484 9.64 8.09 22.13
N PHE A 485 9.01 7.72 21.01
CA PHE A 485 9.68 7.54 19.71
C PHE A 485 10.49 8.78 19.30
N ILE A 486 9.92 9.98 19.43
CA ILE A 486 10.60 11.24 19.10
C ILE A 486 11.80 11.48 20.02
N SER A 487 11.68 11.15 21.30
CA SER A 487 12.78 11.30 22.27
C SER A 487 13.95 10.39 21.91
N GLU A 488 13.68 9.11 21.64
CA GLU A 488 14.69 8.13 21.25
C GLU A 488 15.33 8.47 19.90
N MET A 489 14.53 8.86 18.89
CA MET A 489 15.04 9.21 17.56
C MET A 489 15.99 10.41 17.60
N LYS A 490 15.77 11.40 18.47
CA LYS A 490 16.69 12.54 18.63
C LYS A 490 18.09 12.14 19.10
N GLU A 491 18.21 11.06 19.86
CA GLU A 491 19.52 10.50 20.21
C GLU A 491 20.17 9.86 18.98
N PHE A 492 19.41 9.09 18.20
CA PHE A 492 19.91 8.45 16.99
C PHE A 492 20.27 9.44 15.87
N GLU A 493 19.55 10.54 15.70
CA GLU A 493 19.88 11.59 14.72
C GLU A 493 21.22 12.27 15.02
N GLN A 494 21.64 12.26 16.28
CA GLN A 494 22.93 12.76 16.74
C GLN A 494 24.01 11.68 16.79
N GLY A 495 23.66 10.41 16.60
CA GLY A 495 24.52 9.25 16.79
C GLY A 495 24.49 8.73 18.24
N LYS A 496 24.25 7.43 18.38
CA LYS A 496 24.14 6.70 19.65
C LYS A 496 25.08 5.51 19.65
N LEU A 497 25.83 5.32 20.76
CA LEU A 497 26.65 4.12 20.94
C LEU A 497 25.75 2.92 21.26
N MET A 498 25.94 1.80 20.57
CA MET A 498 25.13 0.59 20.72
C MET A 498 25.96 -0.66 20.48
N GLU A 499 25.72 -1.71 21.27
CA GLU A 499 26.34 -3.03 21.06
C GLU A 499 25.69 -3.76 19.87
N VAL A 500 26.50 -4.07 18.85
CA VAL A 500 26.11 -4.81 17.64
C VAL A 500 27.03 -6.02 17.48
N ASN A 501 26.46 -7.23 17.57
CA ASN A 501 27.17 -8.52 17.51
C ASN A 501 28.37 -8.63 18.49
N GLY A 502 28.24 -8.05 19.69
CA GLY A 502 29.29 -8.06 20.72
C GLY A 502 30.40 -7.03 20.50
N GLN A 503 30.17 -6.01 19.65
CA GLN A 503 31.10 -4.91 19.41
C GLN A 503 30.37 -3.56 19.56
N ASP A 504 31.06 -2.57 20.11
CA ASP A 504 30.55 -1.19 20.15
C ASP A 504 30.46 -0.62 18.73
N ALA A 505 29.29 -0.11 18.36
CA ALA A 505 29.01 0.54 17.09
C ALA A 505 28.38 1.92 17.28
N TRP A 506 28.62 2.83 16.33
CA TRP A 506 28.02 4.15 16.29
C TRP A 506 26.80 4.12 15.37
N VAL A 507 25.61 4.11 15.95
CA VAL A 507 24.35 3.99 15.20
C VAL A 507 23.73 5.36 15.03
N ILE A 508 23.55 5.77 13.77
CA ILE A 508 22.79 6.95 13.37
C ILE A 508 21.50 6.44 12.73
N ALA A 509 20.36 7.03 13.09
CA ALA A 509 19.09 6.70 12.47
C ALA A 509 18.30 7.98 12.19
N GLY A 510 17.68 8.06 11.02
CA GLY A 510 16.87 9.19 10.62
C GLY A 510 15.55 8.75 10.02
N LEU A 511 14.54 9.60 10.11
CA LEU A 511 13.27 9.39 9.43
C LEU A 511 13.48 9.58 7.92
N GLY A 512 13.42 8.49 7.15
CA GLY A 512 13.64 8.48 5.70
C GLY A 512 12.36 8.72 4.91
N VAL A 513 11.28 8.02 5.26
CA VAL A 513 9.95 8.21 4.66
C VAL A 513 8.83 8.02 5.68
N VAL A 514 7.77 8.81 5.53
CA VAL A 514 6.49 8.61 6.22
C VAL A 514 5.46 8.27 5.15
N THR A 515 4.98 7.05 5.18
CA THR A 515 3.88 6.57 4.36
C THR A 515 2.59 6.59 5.16
N ALA A 516 1.53 7.06 4.52
CA ALA A 516 0.17 7.15 5.03
C ALA A 516 -0.72 7.54 3.83
N ASP A 517 -2.02 7.33 3.94
CA ASP A 517 -3.00 7.69 2.92
C ASP A 517 -3.10 9.23 2.67
N LEU A 518 -4.17 9.68 2.03
CA LEU A 518 -4.33 11.11 1.72
C LEU A 518 -4.62 11.98 2.98
N PRO A 519 -5.64 11.73 3.81
CA PRO A 519 -5.89 12.56 4.99
C PRO A 519 -4.83 12.39 6.09
N GLN A 520 -4.39 11.17 6.41
CA GLN A 520 -3.41 10.92 7.48
C GLN A 520 -2.04 11.44 7.05
N GLY A 521 -1.65 11.25 5.78
CA GLY A 521 -0.39 11.80 5.26
C GLY A 521 -0.35 13.34 5.17
N ASN A 522 -1.51 14.00 5.01
CA ASN A 522 -1.59 15.46 5.12
C ASN A 522 -1.41 15.93 6.58
N ASP A 523 -2.00 15.21 7.53
CA ASP A 523 -1.80 15.46 8.97
C ASP A 523 -0.32 15.27 9.35
N MET A 524 0.33 14.24 8.81
CA MET A 524 1.77 14.01 8.98
C MET A 524 2.65 15.12 8.37
N CYS A 525 2.13 15.98 7.50
CA CYS A 525 2.83 17.16 6.97
C CYS A 525 2.45 18.48 7.66
N GLY A 526 1.44 18.48 8.55
CA GLY A 526 0.83 19.71 9.04
C GLY A 526 0.03 20.49 7.97
N VAL A 527 -0.44 19.83 6.92
CA VAL A 527 -1.20 20.42 5.81
C VAL A 527 -2.70 20.19 6.04
N LEU A 528 -3.56 21.11 5.59
CA LEU A 528 -5.02 20.93 5.68
C LEU A 528 -5.50 19.71 4.87
N ARG A 529 -6.72 19.24 5.14
CA ARG A 529 -7.35 18.12 4.40
C ARG A 529 -7.32 18.37 2.89
N HIS A 530 -7.27 17.28 2.11
CA HIS A 530 -7.13 17.31 0.64
C HIS A 530 -8.22 18.12 -0.11
N ASN A 531 -9.40 18.34 0.52
CA ASN A 531 -10.49 19.15 -0.03
C ASN A 531 -10.34 20.66 0.18
N ALA A 532 -9.38 21.10 1.01
CA ALA A 532 -9.08 22.52 1.21
C ALA A 532 -8.50 23.16 -0.06
N ASN A 533 -8.63 24.48 -0.21
CA ASN A 533 -8.20 25.18 -1.43
C ASN A 533 -6.72 24.92 -1.79
N LYS A 534 -5.83 24.81 -0.80
CA LYS A 534 -4.42 24.41 -0.97
C LYS A 534 -4.10 23.07 -0.28
N GLY A 535 -4.98 22.09 -0.43
CA GLY A 535 -4.92 20.78 0.24
C GLY A 535 -3.83 19.80 -0.25
N CYS A 536 -2.99 20.16 -1.23
CA CYS A 536 -1.87 19.31 -1.63
C CYS A 536 -0.72 19.41 -0.61
N ARG A 537 -0.21 18.26 -0.14
CA ARG A 537 0.96 18.23 0.76
C ARG A 537 2.32 18.47 0.09
N THR A 538 2.38 18.53 -1.24
CA THR A 538 3.64 18.72 -2.00
C THR A 538 3.72 20.09 -2.71
N CYS A 539 2.58 20.75 -2.95
CA CYS A 539 2.53 22.06 -3.60
C CYS A 539 1.37 22.94 -3.09
N THR A 540 1.36 24.18 -3.52
CA THR A 540 0.39 25.23 -3.16
C THR A 540 -0.71 25.44 -4.22
N ALA A 541 -0.90 24.45 -5.11
CA ALA A 541 -1.95 24.46 -6.13
C ALA A 541 -3.31 24.79 -5.50
N SER A 542 -4.06 25.70 -6.14
CA SER A 542 -5.47 25.93 -5.80
C SER A 542 -6.33 24.76 -6.24
N ARG A 543 -7.48 24.55 -5.59
CA ARG A 543 -8.42 23.46 -5.91
C ARG A 543 -8.83 23.49 -7.39
N GLU A 544 -9.07 24.68 -7.93
CA GLU A 544 -9.48 24.91 -9.32
C GLU A 544 -8.37 24.62 -10.35
N SER A 545 -7.11 24.55 -9.90
CA SER A 545 -5.94 24.26 -10.72
C SER A 545 -5.41 22.82 -10.59
N LEU A 546 -6.02 21.96 -9.76
CA LEU A 546 -5.50 20.63 -9.45
C LEU A 546 -5.31 19.73 -10.69
N THR A 547 -6.09 19.92 -11.76
CA THR A 547 -5.90 19.21 -13.05
C THR A 547 -5.17 20.00 -14.13
N ASN A 548 -4.56 21.14 -13.81
CA ASN A 548 -3.71 21.87 -14.73
C ASN A 548 -2.28 21.30 -14.77
N PHE A 549 -2.00 20.38 -15.70
CA PHE A 549 -0.64 19.85 -15.85
C PHE A 549 0.40 20.90 -16.32
N SER A 550 -0.03 22.03 -16.89
CA SER A 550 0.88 23.12 -17.26
C SER A 550 1.31 24.00 -16.07
N GLN A 551 0.96 23.61 -14.84
CA GLN A 551 1.39 24.28 -13.63
C GLN A 551 2.92 24.33 -13.53
N ASP A 552 3.44 25.46 -13.06
CA ASP A 552 4.86 25.61 -12.74
C ASP A 552 5.13 24.96 -11.38
N VAL A 553 5.38 23.64 -11.40
CA VAL A 553 5.57 22.84 -10.19
C VAL A 553 6.69 23.42 -9.32
N PRO A 554 7.90 23.73 -9.83
CA PRO A 554 8.95 24.33 -9.01
C PRO A 554 8.55 25.68 -8.40
N ALA A 555 7.81 26.54 -9.11
CA ALA A 555 7.34 27.81 -8.56
C ALA A 555 6.18 27.67 -7.54
N THR A 556 5.55 26.49 -7.43
CA THR A 556 4.39 26.24 -6.56
C THR A 556 4.62 25.15 -5.52
N SER A 557 5.74 24.44 -5.53
CA SER A 557 6.15 23.46 -4.51
C SER A 557 6.10 24.05 -3.10
N ARG A 558 5.80 23.19 -2.12
CA ARG A 558 6.02 23.49 -0.71
C ARG A 558 7.46 23.17 -0.36
N TYR A 559 8.06 24.00 0.49
CA TYR A 559 9.43 23.87 0.97
C TYR A 559 9.43 24.03 2.49
N HIS A 560 10.08 23.11 3.22
CA HIS A 560 9.95 23.03 4.68
C HIS A 560 10.29 24.34 5.40
N HIS A 561 11.35 25.04 5.00
CA HIS A 561 11.79 26.30 5.60
C HIS A 561 10.78 27.43 5.39
N ILE A 562 10.18 27.53 4.20
CA ILE A 562 9.07 28.47 3.93
C ILE A 562 7.87 28.13 4.81
N THR A 563 7.51 26.85 4.93
CA THR A 563 6.38 26.45 5.77
C THR A 563 6.66 26.63 7.26
N ASP A 564 7.91 26.53 7.71
CA ASP A 564 8.27 26.81 9.11
C ASP A 564 8.06 28.30 9.45
N ASP A 565 8.38 29.21 8.55
CA ASP A 565 8.07 30.63 8.74
C ASP A 565 6.56 30.90 8.69
N GLN A 566 5.81 30.23 7.81
CA GLN A 566 4.34 30.28 7.79
C GLN A 566 3.71 29.71 9.07
N PHE A 567 4.25 28.63 9.64
CA PHE A 567 3.79 28.09 10.92
C PHE A 567 4.10 29.04 12.08
N LYS A 568 5.25 29.74 12.07
CA LYS A 568 5.55 30.80 13.06
C LYS A 568 4.55 31.95 12.94
N GLU A 569 4.22 32.39 11.71
CA GLU A 569 3.22 33.43 11.49
C GLU A 569 1.83 33.03 12.01
N ILE A 570 1.36 31.82 11.67
CA ILE A 570 0.11 31.24 12.19
C ILE A 570 0.13 31.16 13.72
N PHE A 571 1.23 30.69 14.33
CA PHE A 571 1.33 30.49 15.77
C PHE A 571 1.39 31.80 16.56
N ASN A 572 2.05 32.83 16.01
CA ASN A 572 2.21 34.14 16.63
C ASN A 572 0.97 35.05 16.49
N GLU A 573 0.00 34.69 15.64
CA GLU A 573 -1.24 35.44 15.45
C GLU A 573 -2.22 35.19 16.63
N PRO A 574 -2.50 36.20 17.48
CA PRO A 574 -3.36 36.01 18.65
C PRO A 574 -4.86 35.93 18.31
N ALA A 575 -5.31 36.52 17.20
CA ALA A 575 -6.73 36.51 16.86
C ALA A 575 -7.09 35.21 16.14
N THR A 576 -7.86 34.34 16.79
CA THR A 576 -8.30 33.03 16.26
C THR A 576 -8.93 33.13 14.86
N THR A 577 -9.71 34.17 14.57
CA THR A 577 -10.28 34.43 13.24
C THR A 577 -9.21 34.72 12.18
N ARG A 578 -8.16 35.47 12.52
CA ARG A 578 -7.05 35.79 11.61
C ARG A 578 -6.12 34.57 11.46
N GLN A 579 -5.87 33.83 12.53
CA GLN A 579 -5.16 32.54 12.49
C GLN A 579 -5.86 31.54 11.56
N ARG A 580 -7.19 31.35 11.68
CA ARG A 580 -7.98 30.50 10.76
C ARG A 580 -7.86 30.97 9.29
N ARG A 581 -7.83 32.29 9.04
CA ARG A 581 -7.58 32.84 7.70
C ARG A 581 -6.18 32.51 7.17
N LEU A 582 -5.12 32.66 7.98
CA LEU A 582 -3.75 32.30 7.61
C LEU A 582 -3.60 30.79 7.32
N CYS A 583 -4.19 29.94 8.15
CA CYS A 583 -4.26 28.49 7.90
C CYS A 583 -4.89 28.19 6.53
N THR A 584 -5.99 28.86 6.18
CA THR A 584 -6.67 28.71 4.87
C THR A 584 -5.82 29.25 3.72
N GLU A 585 -5.16 30.39 3.92
CA GLU A 585 -4.32 31.07 2.93
C GLU A 585 -3.05 30.27 2.58
N PHE A 586 -2.38 29.69 3.57
CA PHE A 586 -1.20 28.84 3.37
C PHE A 586 -1.55 27.37 3.10
N GLY A 587 -2.78 26.94 3.41
CA GLY A 587 -3.20 25.53 3.37
C GLY A 587 -2.57 24.68 4.47
N LEU A 588 -2.18 25.29 5.60
CA LEU A 588 -1.50 24.66 6.71
C LEU A 588 -2.39 24.56 7.95
N ARG A 589 -2.12 23.58 8.81
CA ARG A 589 -2.76 23.44 10.13
C ARG A 589 -2.22 24.51 11.09
N THR A 590 -2.86 24.64 12.27
CA THR A 590 -2.42 25.58 13.32
C THR A 590 -1.07 25.22 13.94
N ARG A 591 -0.61 23.97 13.79
CA ARG A 591 0.68 23.47 14.28
C ARG A 591 1.29 22.48 13.27
N PRO A 592 2.63 22.38 13.20
CA PRO A 592 3.32 21.34 12.44
C PRO A 592 3.08 19.94 13.04
N SER A 593 3.48 18.90 12.30
CA SER A 593 3.41 17.52 12.76
C SER A 593 4.38 17.29 13.93
N ILE A 594 4.09 16.33 14.82
CA ILE A 594 5.07 15.94 15.85
C ILE A 594 6.37 15.39 15.24
N LEU A 595 6.28 14.79 14.04
CA LEU A 595 7.44 14.29 13.28
C LEU A 595 8.36 15.43 12.82
N ASP A 596 7.89 16.69 12.80
CA ASP A 596 8.71 17.87 12.48
C ASP A 596 9.59 18.32 13.66
N ARG A 597 9.57 17.57 14.78
CA ARG A 597 10.58 17.66 15.85
C ARG A 597 11.87 16.90 15.50
N LEU A 598 11.88 16.14 14.41
CA LEU A 598 13.00 15.38 13.85
C LEU A 598 13.60 16.10 12.64
N LEU A 599 14.82 15.75 12.26
CA LEU A 599 15.57 16.34 11.15
C LEU A 599 15.08 15.79 9.79
N ARG A 600 14.04 16.43 9.22
CA ARG A 600 13.43 16.02 7.94
C ARG A 600 12.95 17.17 7.06
N GLU A 601 12.88 16.92 5.75
CA GLU A 601 12.09 17.73 4.81
C GLU A 601 10.69 17.12 4.69
N ARG A 602 9.67 17.75 5.29
CA ARG A 602 8.34 17.14 5.46
C ARG A 602 7.55 16.92 4.17
N HIS A 603 7.78 17.71 3.12
CA HIS A 603 7.04 17.67 1.85
C HIS A 603 7.66 16.68 0.86
N LEU A 604 8.98 16.48 0.96
CA LEU A 604 9.69 15.44 0.21
C LEU A 604 9.58 14.07 0.90
N GLN A 605 9.66 14.04 2.24
CA GLN A 605 9.74 12.80 3.01
C GLN A 605 8.39 12.22 3.45
N THR A 606 7.27 12.81 3.00
CA THR A 606 5.91 12.28 3.17
C THR A 606 5.22 12.21 1.80
N PRO A 607 5.63 11.26 0.93
CA PRO A 607 5.20 11.18 -0.46
C PRO A 607 3.70 10.91 -0.60
N GLN A 608 3.16 11.16 -1.79
CA GLN A 608 1.78 10.79 -2.13
C GLN A 608 1.61 9.26 -2.15
N ASP A 609 0.55 8.76 -1.55
CA ASP A 609 0.24 7.33 -1.56
C ASP A 609 -0.27 6.89 -2.94
N VAL A 610 0.59 6.17 -3.65
CA VAL A 610 0.29 5.70 -4.99
C VAL A 610 -0.70 4.54 -4.97
N TYR A 611 -0.66 3.66 -3.97
CA TYR A 611 -1.52 2.47 -3.91
C TYR A 611 -2.99 2.87 -3.69
N HIS A 612 -3.25 3.71 -2.69
CA HIS A 612 -4.61 4.16 -2.38
C HIS A 612 -5.17 5.09 -3.47
N ALA A 613 -4.39 6.08 -3.94
CA ALA A 613 -4.88 7.03 -4.92
C ALA A 613 -5.14 6.39 -6.30
N THR A 614 -4.33 5.43 -6.74
CA THR A 614 -4.53 4.77 -8.04
C THR A 614 -5.75 3.86 -8.05
N ALA A 615 -5.93 3.04 -7.02
CA ALA A 615 -7.12 2.20 -6.89
C ALA A 615 -8.40 3.06 -6.73
N GLY A 616 -8.34 4.18 -6.00
CA GLY A 616 -9.42 5.15 -5.94
C GLY A 616 -9.76 5.80 -7.30
N LYS A 617 -8.75 6.11 -8.15
CA LYS A 617 -8.98 6.52 -9.54
C LYS A 617 -9.69 5.43 -10.34
N ILE A 618 -9.27 4.17 -10.19
CA ILE A 618 -9.84 3.03 -10.94
C ILE A 618 -11.27 2.71 -10.50
N GLY A 619 -11.57 2.72 -9.19
CA GLY A 619 -12.94 2.53 -8.69
C GLY A 619 -13.90 3.60 -9.19
N ARG A 620 -13.46 4.87 -9.23
CA ARG A 620 -14.21 5.97 -9.85
C ARG A 620 -14.41 5.75 -11.36
N LEU A 621 -13.36 5.37 -12.10
CA LEU A 621 -13.46 5.10 -13.53
C LEU A 621 -14.38 3.91 -13.82
N LEU A 622 -14.39 2.87 -12.97
CA LEU A 622 -15.29 1.74 -13.06
C LEU A 622 -16.74 2.17 -12.93
N LYS A 623 -17.08 2.88 -11.84
CA LYS A 623 -18.42 3.40 -11.60
C LYS A 623 -18.92 4.22 -12.79
N LEU A 624 -18.15 5.21 -13.23
CA LEU A 624 -18.50 6.06 -14.36
C LEU A 624 -18.60 5.28 -15.69
N THR A 625 -17.79 4.24 -15.89
CA THR A 625 -17.89 3.39 -17.09
C THR A 625 -19.17 2.55 -17.09
N CYS A 626 -19.54 1.96 -15.94
CA CYS A 626 -20.77 1.19 -15.80
C CYS A 626 -22.02 2.08 -15.96
N GLU A 627 -22.00 3.31 -15.43
CA GLU A 627 -23.08 4.28 -15.57
C GLU A 627 -23.39 4.67 -17.03
N LEU A 628 -22.46 4.47 -17.97
CA LEU A 628 -22.69 4.68 -19.41
C LEU A 628 -23.50 3.56 -20.08
N PHE A 629 -23.60 2.38 -19.47
CA PHE A 629 -24.26 1.23 -20.09
C PHE A 629 -25.79 1.34 -20.06
N SER A 630 -26.41 0.81 -21.11
CA SER A 630 -27.84 0.47 -21.16
C SER A 630 -28.10 -0.83 -20.39
N GLN A 631 -29.33 -1.06 -19.92
CA GLN A 631 -29.69 -2.25 -19.14
C GLN A 631 -29.36 -3.58 -19.84
N LYS A 632 -29.63 -3.66 -21.15
CA LYS A 632 -29.32 -4.83 -22.00
C LYS A 632 -27.80 -5.04 -22.16
N GLU A 633 -27.02 -3.98 -22.05
CA GLU A 633 -25.58 -4.01 -22.23
C GLU A 633 -24.81 -4.22 -20.92
N GLU A 634 -25.44 -4.02 -19.76
CA GLU A 634 -24.99 -4.59 -18.50
C GLU A 634 -24.99 -6.13 -18.55
N ASP A 635 -25.99 -6.77 -19.17
CA ASP A 635 -26.03 -8.22 -19.35
C ASP A 635 -24.90 -8.74 -20.27
N GLU A 636 -24.66 -8.07 -21.40
CA GLU A 636 -23.54 -8.43 -22.30
C GLU A 636 -22.18 -8.14 -21.64
N PHE A 637 -22.05 -7.08 -20.83
CA PHE A 637 -20.88 -6.87 -19.97
C PHE A 637 -20.71 -8.05 -18.99
N ILE A 638 -21.75 -8.48 -18.28
CA ILE A 638 -21.70 -9.59 -17.32
C ILE A 638 -21.32 -10.91 -18.02
N LYS A 639 -21.81 -11.14 -19.23
CA LYS A 639 -21.48 -12.29 -20.07
C LYS A 639 -20.02 -12.25 -20.52
N ALA A 640 -19.53 -11.11 -21.00
CA ALA A 640 -18.11 -10.92 -21.32
C ALA A 640 -17.22 -11.10 -20.07
N TRP A 641 -17.61 -10.54 -18.93
CA TRP A 641 -16.92 -10.67 -17.64
C TRP A 641 -16.82 -12.12 -17.17
N LYS A 642 -17.91 -12.90 -17.26
CA LYS A 642 -17.93 -14.33 -16.91
C LYS A 642 -17.04 -15.16 -17.84
N ASN A 643 -17.07 -14.88 -19.14
CA ASN A 643 -16.32 -15.63 -20.16
C ASN A 643 -14.84 -15.21 -20.29
N PHE A 644 -14.44 -14.05 -19.76
CA PHE A 644 -13.05 -13.59 -19.84
C PHE A 644 -12.09 -14.47 -19.02
N GLU A 645 -11.12 -15.08 -19.69
CA GLU A 645 -10.07 -15.89 -19.06
C GLU A 645 -9.12 -15.01 -18.22
N LYS A 646 -9.17 -15.21 -16.90
CA LYS A 646 -8.37 -14.47 -15.92
C LYS A 646 -7.10 -15.28 -15.58
N PRO A 647 -5.99 -14.64 -15.22
CA PRO A 647 -4.77 -15.34 -14.77
C PRO A 647 -5.09 -16.34 -13.65
N LYS A 648 -4.72 -17.62 -13.83
CA LYS A 648 -5.12 -18.73 -12.92
C LYS A 648 -4.75 -18.53 -11.44
N LYS A 649 -3.71 -17.72 -11.15
CA LYS A 649 -3.25 -17.39 -9.79
C LYS A 649 -4.14 -16.38 -9.08
N TRP A 650 -5.07 -15.71 -9.77
CA TRP A 650 -5.95 -14.70 -9.17
C TRP A 650 -7.09 -15.36 -8.41
N SER A 651 -7.47 -14.75 -7.28
CA SER A 651 -8.73 -15.06 -6.62
C SER A 651 -9.90 -14.69 -7.53
N ARG A 652 -11.04 -15.38 -7.37
CA ARG A 652 -12.28 -15.02 -8.06
C ARG A 652 -12.64 -13.57 -7.73
N LEU A 653 -12.74 -12.73 -8.75
CA LEU A 653 -13.18 -11.34 -8.63
C LEU A 653 -14.72 -11.27 -8.53
N PRO A 654 -15.30 -10.36 -7.72
CA PRO A 654 -16.75 -10.14 -7.67
C PRO A 654 -17.32 -9.64 -9.02
N ASN A 655 -18.65 -9.48 -9.11
CA ASN A 655 -19.26 -8.79 -10.24
C ASN A 655 -19.04 -7.27 -10.09
N PRO A 656 -18.35 -6.59 -11.02
CA PRO A 656 -18.04 -5.17 -10.87
C PRO A 656 -19.23 -4.23 -11.12
N ILE A 657 -20.39 -4.74 -11.55
CA ILE A 657 -21.65 -3.97 -11.54
C ILE A 657 -22.34 -4.13 -10.17
N SER A 658 -22.79 -5.35 -9.83
CA SER A 658 -23.64 -5.57 -8.65
C SER A 658 -22.91 -5.58 -7.31
N HIS A 659 -21.58 -5.68 -7.30
CA HIS A 659 -20.77 -5.77 -6.07
C HIS A 659 -19.53 -4.87 -6.13
N ASN A 660 -19.58 -3.73 -6.82
CA ASN A 660 -18.49 -2.74 -6.85
C ASN A 660 -18.04 -2.37 -5.42
N ALA A 661 -19.02 -2.14 -4.54
CA ALA A 661 -18.89 -1.95 -3.10
C ALA A 661 -17.93 -2.91 -2.36
N SER A 662 -17.80 -4.14 -2.85
CA SER A 662 -17.05 -5.24 -2.20
C SER A 662 -15.69 -5.50 -2.84
N PHE A 663 -15.19 -4.59 -3.69
CA PHE A 663 -13.85 -4.73 -4.28
C PHE A 663 -12.77 -4.28 -3.29
N MET A 664 -11.82 -5.18 -3.01
CA MET A 664 -10.61 -4.76 -2.32
C MET A 664 -9.75 -3.88 -3.24
N MET A 665 -8.88 -3.05 -2.66
CA MET A 665 -7.97 -2.18 -3.38
C MET A 665 -7.11 -2.91 -4.43
N SER A 666 -6.68 -4.15 -4.13
CA SER A 666 -5.96 -5.02 -5.06
C SER A 666 -6.80 -5.47 -6.26
N ASP A 667 -8.12 -5.53 -6.12
CA ASP A 667 -9.03 -5.97 -7.17
C ASP A 667 -9.32 -4.84 -8.17
N TYR A 668 -9.32 -3.58 -7.74
CA TYR A 668 -9.28 -2.45 -8.66
C TYR A 668 -7.98 -2.43 -9.49
N LEU A 669 -6.82 -2.67 -8.89
CA LEU A 669 -5.56 -2.76 -9.65
C LEU A 669 -5.57 -3.91 -10.67
N ARG A 670 -6.15 -5.07 -10.31
CA ARG A 670 -6.40 -6.19 -11.23
C ARG A 670 -7.36 -5.84 -12.36
N LEU A 671 -8.45 -5.11 -12.06
CA LEU A 671 -9.40 -4.64 -13.07
C LEU A 671 -8.71 -3.77 -14.13
N ALA A 672 -7.84 -2.83 -13.74
CA ALA A 672 -7.13 -1.99 -14.70
C ALA A 672 -6.34 -2.79 -15.75
N MET A 673 -5.81 -3.98 -15.41
CA MET A 673 -5.09 -4.84 -16.34
C MET A 673 -5.98 -5.54 -17.38
N ILE A 674 -7.28 -5.73 -17.10
CA ILE A 674 -8.18 -6.57 -17.92
C ILE A 674 -9.37 -5.81 -18.54
N MET A 675 -9.84 -4.74 -17.89
CA MET A 675 -10.98 -3.92 -18.35
C MET A 675 -10.84 -3.38 -19.79
N PRO A 676 -9.66 -2.92 -20.28
CA PRO A 676 -9.51 -2.54 -21.68
C PRO A 676 -9.97 -3.64 -22.65
N PHE A 677 -9.61 -4.89 -22.39
CA PHE A 677 -9.89 -6.04 -23.24
C PHE A 677 -11.35 -6.48 -23.16
N ILE A 678 -11.93 -6.43 -21.95
CA ILE A 678 -13.35 -6.74 -21.74
C ILE A 678 -14.21 -5.71 -22.48
N LEU A 679 -13.93 -4.42 -22.34
CA LEU A 679 -14.64 -3.39 -23.10
C LEU A 679 -14.46 -3.57 -24.63
N ASN A 680 -13.26 -3.91 -25.10
CA ASN A 680 -13.03 -4.16 -26.54
C ASN A 680 -13.84 -5.37 -27.07
N SER A 681 -14.13 -6.38 -26.24
CA SER A 681 -14.80 -7.61 -26.68
C SER A 681 -16.31 -7.45 -26.86
N PHE A 682 -17.03 -6.70 -26.01
CA PHE A 682 -18.49 -6.53 -26.15
C PHE A 682 -18.94 -5.12 -26.57
N LEU A 683 -18.17 -4.05 -26.34
CA LEU A 683 -18.69 -2.68 -26.48
C LEU A 683 -18.90 -2.27 -27.95
N GLU A 684 -20.16 -2.05 -28.33
CA GLU A 684 -20.56 -1.50 -29.61
C GLU A 684 -20.99 -0.02 -29.48
N THR A 685 -21.31 0.65 -30.58
CA THR A 685 -21.75 2.06 -30.55
C THR A 685 -23.20 2.24 -30.14
N SER A 686 -24.03 1.23 -30.40
CA SER A 686 -25.40 1.10 -29.90
C SER A 686 -25.46 0.83 -28.39
N SER A 687 -24.33 0.41 -27.78
CA SER A 687 -24.26 -0.08 -26.40
C SER A 687 -24.22 0.99 -25.31
N LEU A 688 -24.07 2.26 -25.69
CA LEU A 688 -23.89 3.38 -24.78
C LEU A 688 -25.17 4.22 -24.75
N LYS A 689 -25.52 4.74 -23.56
CA LYS A 689 -26.60 5.74 -23.41
C LYS A 689 -26.35 6.90 -24.37
N GLU A 690 -27.37 7.26 -25.17
CA GLU A 690 -27.17 8.16 -26.31
C GLU A 690 -26.80 9.58 -25.87
N ASN A 691 -27.44 10.10 -24.83
CA ASN A 691 -27.16 11.43 -24.26
C ASN A 691 -25.73 11.55 -23.72
N GLU A 692 -25.23 10.50 -23.06
CA GLU A 692 -23.84 10.44 -22.58
C GLU A 692 -22.84 10.35 -23.73
N SER A 693 -23.14 9.53 -24.73
CA SER A 693 -22.32 9.42 -25.95
C SER A 693 -22.18 10.77 -26.66
N ARG A 694 -23.29 11.48 -26.87
CA ARG A 694 -23.30 12.83 -27.44
C ARG A 694 -22.51 13.83 -26.58
N SER A 695 -22.61 13.72 -25.25
CA SER A 695 -21.88 14.57 -24.30
C SER A 695 -20.38 14.34 -24.34
N ILE A 696 -19.92 13.08 -24.39
CA ILE A 696 -18.50 12.71 -24.57
C ILE A 696 -17.99 13.25 -25.90
N LEU A 697 -18.71 12.99 -27.01
CA LEU A 697 -18.36 13.45 -28.37
C LEU A 697 -18.18 14.97 -28.43
N ARG A 698 -19.10 15.73 -27.80
CA ARG A 698 -19.00 17.19 -27.68
C ARG A 698 -17.75 17.63 -26.90
N ARG A 699 -17.45 17.00 -25.75
CA ARG A 699 -16.24 17.31 -24.94
C ARG A 699 -14.94 17.01 -25.71
N ILE A 700 -14.91 15.94 -26.51
CA ILE A 700 -13.72 15.58 -27.29
C ILE A 700 -13.58 16.33 -28.62
N GLN A 701 -14.60 17.11 -29.02
CA GLN A 701 -14.70 17.85 -30.28
C GLN A 701 -14.74 16.95 -31.54
N GLU A 702 -15.40 15.80 -31.44
CA GLU A 702 -15.47 14.80 -32.52
C GLU A 702 -16.93 14.46 -32.85
N SER A 703 -17.28 14.33 -34.13
CA SER A 703 -18.66 14.08 -34.57
C SER A 703 -18.99 12.59 -34.81
N ARG A 704 -17.98 11.73 -34.86
CA ARG A 704 -18.14 10.30 -35.20
C ARG A 704 -18.48 9.47 -33.96
N ILE A 705 -19.70 8.94 -33.88
CA ILE A 705 -20.17 8.11 -32.74
C ILE A 705 -19.23 6.92 -32.46
N ASN A 706 -18.62 6.31 -33.48
CA ASN A 706 -17.58 5.27 -33.35
C ASN A 706 -16.37 5.67 -32.50
N MET A 707 -16.13 6.96 -32.28
CA MET A 707 -15.01 7.46 -31.48
C MET A 707 -15.33 7.46 -29.98
N ALA A 708 -16.61 7.54 -29.57
CA ALA A 708 -16.99 7.52 -28.14
C ALA A 708 -16.49 6.26 -27.44
N LYS A 709 -16.83 5.07 -27.98
CA LYS A 709 -16.35 3.78 -27.43
C LYS A 709 -14.83 3.65 -27.45
N ASN A 710 -14.17 4.11 -28.52
CA ASN A 710 -12.71 4.02 -28.66
C ASN A 710 -12.00 4.90 -27.62
N VAL A 711 -12.57 6.05 -27.29
CA VAL A 711 -12.04 6.98 -26.27
C VAL A 711 -12.29 6.47 -24.85
N ILE A 712 -13.43 5.83 -24.57
CA ILE A 712 -13.67 5.15 -23.29
C ILE A 712 -12.65 4.02 -23.09
N ILE A 713 -12.44 3.16 -24.09
CA ILE A 713 -11.39 2.12 -24.04
C ILE A 713 -10.00 2.75 -23.92
N ALA A 714 -9.74 3.89 -24.59
CA ALA A 714 -8.48 4.61 -24.46
C ALA A 714 -8.23 5.10 -23.02
N CYS A 715 -9.23 5.61 -22.30
CA CYS A 715 -9.09 5.99 -20.89
C CYS A 715 -8.57 4.81 -20.05
N TRP A 716 -9.20 3.64 -20.20
CA TRP A 716 -8.75 2.41 -19.56
C TRP A 716 -7.34 1.98 -19.98
N VAL A 717 -6.98 2.11 -21.27
CA VAL A 717 -5.62 1.85 -21.77
C VAL A 717 -4.58 2.80 -21.14
N TYR A 718 -4.88 4.09 -21.00
CA TYR A 718 -3.94 5.05 -20.39
C TYR A 718 -3.79 4.81 -18.88
N VAL A 719 -4.87 4.50 -18.15
CA VAL A 719 -4.80 4.06 -16.76
C VAL A 719 -3.95 2.78 -16.65
N ALA A 720 -4.25 1.76 -17.46
CA ALA A 720 -3.54 0.48 -17.44
C ALA A 720 -2.04 0.60 -17.73
N LYS A 721 -1.65 1.45 -18.69
CA LYS A 721 -0.25 1.83 -18.96
C LYS A 721 0.40 2.50 -17.76
N THR A 722 -0.28 3.50 -17.21
CA THR A 722 0.25 4.25 -16.06
C THR A 722 0.45 3.34 -14.87
N MET A 723 -0.49 2.41 -14.59
CA MET A 723 -0.34 1.44 -13.49
C MET A 723 0.85 0.50 -13.72
N ARG A 724 1.05 0.02 -14.96
CA ARG A 724 2.18 -0.84 -15.30
C ARG A 724 3.54 -0.15 -15.07
N MET A 725 3.66 1.15 -15.39
CA MET A 725 4.87 1.94 -15.08
C MET A 725 5.01 2.27 -13.59
N VAL A 726 3.91 2.61 -12.93
CA VAL A 726 3.86 2.92 -11.49
C VAL A 726 4.32 1.75 -10.63
N PHE A 727 3.87 0.54 -10.97
CA PHE A 727 4.24 -0.71 -10.29
C PHE A 727 5.38 -1.45 -11.02
N GLU A 728 6.27 -0.72 -11.71
CA GLU A 728 7.51 -1.29 -12.23
C GLU A 728 8.59 -1.36 -11.14
N SER A 729 9.24 -2.51 -10.99
CA SER A 729 10.21 -2.76 -9.91
C SER A 729 11.62 -2.24 -10.19
N LYS A 730 11.87 -1.76 -11.41
CA LYS A 730 13.17 -1.34 -11.92
C LYS A 730 13.00 -0.18 -12.89
N PHE A 731 13.70 0.92 -12.65
CA PHE A 731 13.64 2.13 -13.48
C PHE A 731 14.99 2.41 -14.15
N THR A 732 14.99 2.68 -15.45
CA THR A 732 16.11 3.35 -16.14
C THR A 732 15.82 4.86 -16.26
N LEU A 733 16.71 5.62 -16.90
CA LEU A 733 16.40 7.01 -17.29
C LEU A 733 15.17 7.06 -18.23
N ASP A 734 15.10 6.15 -19.20
CA ASP A 734 13.97 6.04 -20.12
C ASP A 734 12.67 5.67 -19.39
N SER A 735 12.72 4.82 -18.35
CA SER A 735 11.54 4.50 -17.52
C SER A 735 10.97 5.73 -16.80
N TYR A 736 11.82 6.67 -16.36
CA TYR A 736 11.32 7.92 -15.76
C TYR A 736 10.61 8.81 -16.78
N ASP A 737 11.13 8.90 -18.01
CA ASP A 737 10.53 9.69 -19.08
C ASP A 737 9.22 9.04 -19.59
N GLU A 738 9.17 7.69 -19.65
CA GLU A 738 7.93 6.95 -19.96
C GLU A 738 6.89 7.05 -18.82
N LEU A 739 7.31 7.01 -17.55
CA LEU A 739 6.43 7.28 -16.41
C LEU A 739 5.83 8.69 -16.51
N GLN A 740 6.65 9.72 -16.72
CA GLN A 740 6.16 11.09 -16.87
C GLN A 740 5.12 11.19 -17.98
N LYS A 741 5.42 10.61 -19.15
CA LYS A 741 4.52 10.60 -20.31
C LYS A 741 3.20 9.86 -20.01
N CYS A 742 3.23 8.74 -19.30
CA CYS A 742 2.02 8.03 -18.91
C CYS A 742 1.14 8.87 -17.97
N LEU A 743 1.74 9.45 -16.92
CA LEU A 743 1.06 10.31 -15.94
C LEU A 743 0.42 11.55 -16.59
N GLU A 744 1.14 12.15 -17.54
CA GLU A 744 0.66 13.26 -18.36
C GLU A 744 -0.57 12.91 -19.19
N GLU A 745 -0.53 11.78 -19.90
CA GLU A 745 -1.61 11.41 -20.81
C GLU A 745 -2.86 10.92 -20.05
N GLU A 746 -2.70 10.21 -18.93
CA GLU A 746 -3.79 9.90 -18.00
C GLU A 746 -4.49 11.17 -17.51
N MET A 747 -3.69 12.17 -17.08
CA MET A 747 -4.19 13.44 -16.55
C MET A 747 -4.83 14.33 -17.61
N LYS A 748 -4.46 14.20 -18.89
CA LYS A 748 -5.13 14.88 -20.02
C LYS A 748 -6.44 14.19 -20.42
N ILE A 749 -6.46 12.85 -20.50
CA ILE A 749 -7.62 12.14 -21.08
C ILE A 749 -8.78 12.00 -20.10
N LEU A 750 -8.53 11.67 -18.82
CA LEU A 750 -9.60 11.40 -17.86
C LEU A 750 -10.57 12.59 -17.68
N PRO A 751 -10.12 13.81 -17.31
CA PRO A 751 -11.03 14.95 -17.13
C PRO A 751 -11.66 15.44 -18.44
N LYS A 752 -11.03 15.15 -19.61
CA LYS A 752 -11.59 15.49 -20.92
C LYS A 752 -12.81 14.62 -21.28
N VAL A 753 -12.86 13.38 -20.82
CA VAL A 753 -13.95 12.43 -21.09
C VAL A 753 -14.98 12.46 -19.95
N PHE A 754 -14.49 12.41 -18.73
CA PHE A 754 -15.22 12.29 -17.46
C PHE A 754 -14.93 13.52 -16.57
N PRO A 755 -15.78 14.56 -16.56
CA PRO A 755 -15.59 15.78 -15.78
C PRO A 755 -15.43 15.54 -14.27
N GLU A 756 -15.84 14.39 -13.76
CA GLU A 756 -15.73 13.96 -12.37
C GLU A 756 -14.27 13.68 -11.95
N PHE A 757 -13.34 13.67 -12.91
CA PHE A 757 -11.89 13.70 -12.67
C PHE A 757 -11.30 15.11 -12.70
N ALA A 758 -12.03 16.12 -13.19
CA ALA A 758 -11.56 17.49 -13.18
C ALA A 758 -11.34 17.94 -11.73
N ASN A 759 -10.16 18.48 -11.48
CA ASN A 759 -9.70 18.96 -10.17
C ASN A 759 -9.74 17.94 -9.02
N LEU A 760 -9.72 16.64 -9.35
CA LEU A 760 -9.66 15.56 -8.37
C LEU A 760 -8.26 15.47 -7.70
N PRO A 761 -8.12 15.55 -6.36
CA PRO A 761 -6.83 15.39 -5.69
C PRO A 761 -6.11 14.08 -6.05
N ASN A 762 -6.83 12.96 -6.17
CA ASN A 762 -6.27 11.65 -6.54
C ASN A 762 -5.70 11.60 -7.98
N LEU A 763 -6.06 12.56 -8.84
CA LEU A 763 -5.45 12.74 -10.16
C LEU A 763 -4.32 13.77 -10.12
N HIS A 764 -4.45 14.83 -9.32
CA HIS A 764 -3.40 15.83 -9.11
C HIS A 764 -2.08 15.24 -8.61
N ILE A 765 -2.10 14.14 -7.85
CA ILE A 765 -0.85 13.51 -7.39
C ILE A 765 0.09 13.09 -8.55
N ASN A 766 -0.44 12.88 -9.77
CA ASN A 766 0.34 12.50 -10.96
C ASN A 766 1.50 13.47 -11.23
N ILE A 767 1.22 14.79 -11.29
CA ILE A 767 1.90 15.79 -10.45
C ILE A 767 3.35 15.48 -10.02
N HIS A 768 3.38 14.85 -8.86
CA HIS A 768 4.53 14.73 -7.96
C HIS A 768 5.15 13.33 -8.02
N LEU A 769 4.50 12.36 -8.66
CA LEU A 769 4.96 10.97 -8.69
C LEU A 769 6.32 10.82 -9.36
N LEU A 770 6.64 11.58 -10.40
CA LEU A 770 7.98 11.55 -11.01
C LEU A 770 9.07 11.98 -10.01
N VAL A 771 8.80 13.00 -9.18
CA VAL A 771 9.73 13.48 -8.15
C VAL A 771 9.92 12.36 -7.12
N HIS A 772 8.84 11.81 -6.57
CA HIS A 772 8.92 10.71 -5.59
C HIS A 772 9.67 9.49 -6.16
N ALA A 773 9.44 9.12 -7.43
CA ALA A 773 10.15 8.04 -8.09
C ALA A 773 11.68 8.27 -8.13
N ARG A 774 12.13 9.52 -8.33
CA ARG A 774 13.56 9.88 -8.27
C ARG A 774 14.07 9.98 -6.83
N THR A 775 13.27 10.48 -5.90
CA THR A 775 13.58 10.58 -4.46
C THR A 775 13.90 9.22 -3.83
N TYR A 776 13.14 8.18 -4.20
CA TYR A 776 13.19 6.86 -3.58
C TYR A 776 13.64 5.74 -4.53
N GLY A 777 14.12 6.07 -5.73
CA GLY A 777 14.56 5.11 -6.76
C GLY A 777 13.41 4.52 -7.58
N THR A 778 12.29 4.13 -6.96
CA THR A 778 11.05 3.70 -7.63
C THR A 778 9.81 4.10 -6.81
N LEU A 779 8.62 4.10 -7.43
CA LEU A 779 7.35 4.30 -6.71
C LEU A 779 6.94 3.10 -5.85
N ILE A 780 7.36 1.88 -6.22
CA ILE A 780 7.16 0.67 -5.41
C ILE A 780 7.80 0.80 -4.03
N ASN A 781 8.92 1.52 -3.90
CA ASN A 781 9.55 1.69 -2.59
C ASN A 781 8.65 2.43 -1.59
N THR A 782 7.81 3.34 -2.06
CA THR A 782 6.89 4.14 -1.23
C THR A 782 5.47 3.56 -1.14
N GLN A 783 5.18 2.41 -1.75
CA GLN A 783 3.83 1.85 -1.76
C GLN A 783 3.44 1.25 -0.41
N VAL A 784 2.13 1.23 -0.10
CA VAL A 784 1.62 0.69 1.17
C VAL A 784 0.90 -0.65 1.05
N GLY A 785 0.70 -1.21 -0.14
CA GLY A 785 -0.07 -2.46 -0.32
C GLY A 785 0.42 -3.66 0.50
N ILE A 786 1.72 -3.74 0.83
CA ILE A 786 2.28 -4.78 1.70
C ILE A 786 2.06 -4.44 3.19
N LYS A 787 2.14 -3.16 3.56
CA LYS A 787 1.80 -2.66 4.90
C LYS A 787 0.31 -2.88 5.21
N GLU A 788 -0.56 -2.75 4.21
CA GLU A 788 -1.99 -3.13 4.29
C GLU A 788 -2.23 -4.63 4.51
N MET A 789 -1.34 -5.51 4.02
CA MET A 789 -1.42 -6.92 4.39
C MET A 789 -1.13 -7.14 5.89
N VAL A 790 -0.28 -6.30 6.50
CA VAL A 790 0.00 -6.35 7.94
C VAL A 790 -1.23 -5.91 8.73
N HIS A 791 -1.91 -4.82 8.34
CA HIS A 791 -3.21 -4.44 8.91
C HIS A 791 -4.23 -5.58 8.84
N ARG A 792 -4.38 -6.21 7.67
CA ARG A 792 -5.31 -7.32 7.48
C ARG A 792 -5.01 -8.51 8.41
N ILE A 793 -3.74 -8.79 8.71
CA ILE A 793 -3.33 -9.82 9.68
C ILE A 793 -3.80 -9.46 11.09
N PHE A 794 -3.58 -8.21 11.54
CA PHE A 794 -4.03 -7.76 12.86
C PHE A 794 -5.56 -7.70 12.98
N LYS A 795 -6.24 -7.15 11.97
CA LYS A 795 -7.72 -7.11 11.89
C LYS A 795 -8.34 -8.51 11.94
N ALA A 796 -7.75 -9.50 11.29
CA ALA A 796 -8.19 -10.90 11.36
C ALA A 796 -7.97 -11.57 12.75
N MET A 797 -7.17 -10.95 13.63
CA MET A 797 -6.97 -11.39 15.01
C MET A 797 -7.90 -10.72 16.01
N VAL A 798 -8.47 -9.54 15.71
CA VAL A 798 -9.35 -8.79 16.63
C VAL A 798 -10.49 -9.66 17.21
N PRO A 799 -11.23 -10.47 16.43
CA PRO A 799 -12.30 -11.34 16.96
C PRO A 799 -11.82 -12.48 17.87
N ARG A 800 -10.50 -12.62 18.08
CA ARG A 800 -9.87 -13.63 18.95
C ARG A 800 -9.15 -12.99 20.15
N THR A 801 -9.31 -11.68 20.35
CA THR A 801 -8.85 -10.95 21.54
C THR A 801 -9.91 -10.99 22.63
N ASN A 802 -9.58 -10.49 23.82
CA ASN A 802 -10.55 -10.28 24.90
C ASN A 802 -11.59 -9.18 24.61
N CYS A 803 -11.48 -8.45 23.48
CA CYS A 803 -12.34 -7.34 23.04
C CYS A 803 -12.42 -6.13 24.01
N LYS A 804 -11.67 -6.12 25.12
CA LYS A 804 -11.59 -5.03 26.10
C LYS A 804 -10.32 -4.19 25.97
N ASN A 805 -9.19 -4.83 25.63
CA ASN A 805 -7.88 -4.18 25.46
C ASN A 805 -7.17 -4.89 24.29
N VAL A 806 -7.64 -4.54 23.09
CA VAL A 806 -7.28 -5.19 21.83
C VAL A 806 -5.80 -4.92 21.51
N GLU A 807 -5.38 -3.69 21.73
CA GLU A 807 -4.04 -3.15 21.59
C GLU A 807 -3.00 -4.00 22.34
N LEU A 808 -3.25 -4.26 23.62
CA LEU A 808 -2.38 -5.08 24.46
C LEU A 808 -2.34 -6.55 24.01
N ASP A 809 -3.49 -7.13 23.64
CA ASP A 809 -3.56 -8.52 23.18
C ASP A 809 -2.81 -8.70 21.85
N LEU A 810 -2.97 -7.76 20.91
CA LEU A 810 -2.24 -7.75 19.65
C LEU A 810 -0.73 -7.57 19.87
N LEU A 811 -0.31 -6.67 20.78
CA LEU A 811 1.11 -6.42 21.07
C LEU A 811 1.78 -7.55 21.85
N LYS A 812 1.12 -8.16 22.84
CA LYS A 812 1.62 -9.38 23.53
C LYS A 812 1.89 -10.48 22.52
N ARG A 813 0.94 -10.70 21.60
CA ARG A 813 1.07 -11.69 20.53
C ARG A 813 2.19 -11.35 19.56
N TYR A 814 2.27 -10.11 19.09
CA TYR A 814 3.34 -9.64 18.20
C TYR A 814 4.71 -9.83 18.84
N THR A 815 4.91 -9.33 20.06
CA THR A 815 6.18 -9.42 20.79
C THR A 815 6.63 -10.87 21.01
N THR A 816 5.68 -11.78 21.29
CA THR A 816 5.95 -13.23 21.40
C THR A 816 6.44 -13.82 20.07
N LEU A 817 5.77 -13.52 18.96
CA LEU A 817 6.16 -13.98 17.62
C LEU A 817 7.48 -13.36 17.17
N PHE A 818 7.72 -12.10 17.53
CA PHE A 818 8.95 -11.37 17.22
C PHE A 818 10.15 -11.95 17.96
N ALA A 819 10.04 -12.23 19.27
CA ALA A 819 11.10 -12.87 20.04
C ALA A 819 11.42 -14.29 19.53
N ILE A 820 10.39 -15.09 19.22
CA ILE A 820 10.56 -16.41 18.59
C ILE A 820 11.32 -16.28 17.26
N ARG A 821 10.91 -15.32 16.42
CA ARG A 821 11.58 -15.05 15.15
C ARG A 821 13.05 -14.68 15.35
N HIS A 822 13.35 -13.76 16.26
CA HIS A 822 14.72 -13.28 16.50
C HIS A 822 15.66 -14.44 16.81
N LEU A 823 15.22 -15.36 17.68
CA LEU A 823 15.96 -16.58 18.01
C LEU A 823 16.09 -17.57 16.84
N VAL A 824 15.06 -17.68 15.98
CA VAL A 824 15.09 -18.53 14.77
C VAL A 824 16.03 -17.98 13.69
N ASP A 825 16.03 -16.66 13.48
CA ASP A 825 16.92 -15.96 12.52
C ASP A 825 18.40 -15.90 13.05
N GLY A 826 18.68 -16.45 14.24
CA GLY A 826 20.02 -16.57 14.82
C GLY A 826 20.47 -15.39 15.70
N GLY A 827 19.54 -14.52 16.09
CA GLY A 827 19.81 -13.33 16.90
C GLY A 827 20.23 -13.62 18.34
N ALA A 828 20.96 -12.67 18.93
CA ALA A 828 21.41 -12.74 20.32
C ALA A 828 20.32 -12.25 21.30
N ASP A 829 20.25 -12.88 22.47
CA ASP A 829 19.47 -12.40 23.63
C ASP A 829 20.37 -12.52 24.86
N GLN A 830 20.67 -11.40 25.52
CA GLN A 830 21.59 -11.36 26.66
C GLN A 830 21.11 -12.19 27.87
N ARG A 831 19.82 -12.55 27.92
CA ARG A 831 19.23 -13.42 28.96
C ARG A 831 19.54 -14.90 28.71
N LEU A 832 20.03 -15.27 27.54
CA LEU A 832 20.35 -16.63 27.13
C LEU A 832 21.86 -16.82 27.05
N SER A 833 22.40 -17.72 27.87
CA SER A 833 23.85 -17.94 27.99
C SER A 833 24.52 -18.60 26.77
N GLN A 834 23.73 -19.09 25.81
CA GLN A 834 24.20 -19.58 24.50
C GLN A 834 23.13 -19.31 23.42
N PRO A 835 23.54 -19.08 22.15
CA PRO A 835 22.60 -18.99 21.03
C PRO A 835 21.74 -20.25 20.92
N CYS A 836 20.42 -20.10 20.87
CA CYS A 836 19.49 -21.23 20.87
C CYS A 836 19.42 -21.96 19.51
N ARG A 837 20.51 -22.65 19.13
CA ARG A 837 20.61 -23.48 17.92
C ARG A 837 19.44 -24.47 17.74
N GLY A 838 18.83 -24.89 18.84
CA GLY A 838 17.63 -25.74 18.84
C GLY A 838 16.46 -25.17 18.04
N PHE A 839 16.20 -23.86 18.09
CA PHE A 839 15.07 -23.23 17.38
C PHE A 839 15.24 -23.27 15.86
N ALA A 840 16.46 -23.06 15.36
CA ALA A 840 16.78 -23.19 13.94
C ALA A 840 16.57 -24.63 13.41
N THR A 841 16.62 -25.64 14.30
CA THR A 841 16.41 -27.06 14.00
C THR A 841 15.01 -27.59 14.37
N MET A 842 14.08 -26.76 14.86
CA MET A 842 12.74 -27.25 15.23
C MET A 842 11.86 -27.58 14.03
N SER A 843 10.98 -28.56 14.21
CA SER A 843 10.23 -29.25 13.14
C SER A 843 9.22 -28.36 12.39
N SER A 844 8.74 -28.88 11.25
CA SER A 844 7.70 -28.29 10.39
C SER A 844 6.47 -27.74 11.14
N ASN A 845 6.09 -28.38 12.25
CA ASN A 845 4.99 -27.92 13.10
C ASN A 845 5.20 -26.51 13.68
N PHE A 846 6.45 -26.09 13.93
CA PHE A 846 6.76 -24.73 14.40
C PHE A 846 6.73 -23.72 13.25
N ARG A 847 7.12 -24.13 12.03
CA ARG A 847 6.95 -23.31 10.82
C ARG A 847 5.48 -22.98 10.60
N ASN A 848 4.56 -23.92 10.83
CA ASN A 848 3.10 -23.69 10.71
C ASN A 848 2.53 -22.66 11.70
N LEU A 849 3.21 -22.39 12.81
CA LEU A 849 2.82 -21.32 13.75
C LEU A 849 3.29 -19.94 13.26
N LEU A 850 4.33 -19.93 12.40
CA LEU A 850 4.96 -18.76 11.82
C LEU A 850 4.47 -18.45 10.38
N THR A 851 3.96 -19.41 9.61
CA THR A 851 3.56 -19.24 8.19
C THR A 851 2.60 -18.07 7.96
N ASN A 852 1.61 -17.87 8.83
CA ASN A 852 0.67 -16.74 8.75
C ASN A 852 1.35 -15.36 8.91
N TRP A 853 2.52 -15.30 9.53
CA TRP A 853 3.34 -14.09 9.71
C TRP A 853 4.46 -13.99 8.67
N TYR A 854 4.91 -15.12 8.14
CA TYR A 854 6.04 -15.19 7.22
C TYR A 854 5.62 -15.02 5.75
N ILE A 855 4.36 -15.37 5.40
CA ILE A 855 3.76 -15.40 4.05
C ILE A 855 4.76 -15.08 2.94
N THR A 856 5.63 -16.06 2.67
CA THR A 856 6.28 -16.17 1.37
C THR A 856 5.21 -16.58 0.35
N GLU A 857 5.55 -16.58 -0.95
CA GLU A 857 4.64 -17.14 -1.97
C GLU A 857 4.32 -18.63 -1.72
N ASP A 858 5.04 -19.28 -0.79
CA ASP A 858 4.68 -20.55 -0.18
C ASP A 858 3.41 -20.40 0.70
N LYS A 859 2.26 -20.34 0.02
CA LYS A 859 1.21 -21.31 0.39
C LYS A 859 1.81 -22.71 0.20
N VAL A 860 2.48 -23.18 1.25
CA VAL A 860 2.54 -24.61 1.52
C VAL A 860 1.09 -25.03 1.70
N SER A 861 0.46 -25.48 0.61
CA SER A 861 -0.73 -26.29 0.73
C SER A 861 -0.39 -27.44 1.67
N ASN A 862 -1.34 -27.82 2.53
CA ASN A 862 -1.23 -29.01 3.38
C ASN A 862 -1.35 -30.29 2.53
N GLU A 863 -0.60 -30.35 1.43
CA GLU A 863 -0.38 -31.54 0.63
C GLU A 863 0.71 -32.34 1.34
N GLN A 864 0.35 -33.57 1.68
CA GLN A 864 1.21 -34.50 2.41
C GLN A 864 2.59 -34.61 1.76
N GLU A 865 3.63 -34.76 2.58
CA GLU A 865 4.91 -35.27 2.10
C GLU A 865 4.66 -36.60 1.38
N PRO A 866 5.32 -36.85 0.23
CA PRO A 866 5.01 -37.99 -0.62
C PRO A 866 5.19 -39.30 0.16
N GLU A 867 4.27 -40.26 -0.07
CA GLU A 867 4.51 -41.65 0.31
C GLU A 867 5.82 -42.13 -0.35
N GLU A 868 6.61 -42.95 0.35
CA GLU A 868 8.00 -43.29 0.01
C GLU A 868 8.20 -44.13 -1.29
N ASN A 869 7.22 -44.15 -2.20
CA ASN A 869 7.15 -45.00 -3.39
C ASN A 869 7.12 -44.24 -4.74
N GLU A 870 7.24 -42.92 -4.80
CA GLU A 870 7.36 -42.20 -6.09
C GLU A 870 8.77 -42.33 -6.71
N GLU A 871 8.85 -42.81 -7.96
CA GLU A 871 10.10 -42.92 -8.72
C GLU A 871 10.75 -41.54 -8.94
N ALA A 872 11.97 -41.34 -8.43
CA ALA A 872 12.68 -40.07 -8.49
C ALA A 872 12.94 -39.58 -9.92
N ILE A 873 12.58 -38.31 -10.20
CA ILE A 873 12.80 -37.65 -11.48
C ILE A 873 14.15 -36.93 -11.44
N SER A 874 14.98 -37.20 -12.45
CA SER A 874 16.30 -36.58 -12.61
C SER A 874 16.19 -35.24 -13.31
N SER A 875 16.90 -34.24 -12.79
CA SER A 875 17.13 -32.97 -13.49
C SER A 875 18.25 -33.14 -14.52
N PRO A 876 18.14 -32.53 -15.72
CA PRO A 876 19.25 -32.44 -16.67
C PRO A 876 20.25 -31.32 -16.34
N VAL A 877 19.96 -30.47 -15.34
CA VAL A 877 20.75 -29.28 -14.99
C VAL A 877 20.83 -29.08 -13.48
N ASP A 878 21.99 -28.62 -12.99
CA ASP A 878 22.26 -28.50 -11.55
C ASP A 878 21.37 -27.46 -10.85
N PHE A 879 20.97 -26.40 -11.56
CA PHE A 879 20.12 -25.33 -11.04
C PHE A 879 18.63 -25.71 -10.89
N ILE A 880 18.21 -26.92 -11.30
CA ILE A 880 16.86 -27.44 -11.06
C ILE A 880 16.91 -28.68 -10.17
N THR A 881 16.09 -28.67 -9.11
CA THR A 881 16.00 -29.75 -8.12
C THR A 881 14.54 -30.02 -7.72
N ASN A 882 14.29 -31.15 -7.04
CA ASN A 882 12.98 -31.51 -6.48
C ASN A 882 11.82 -31.49 -7.50
N ILE A 883 12.03 -32.10 -8.68
CA ILE A 883 10.99 -32.22 -9.71
C ILE A 883 9.95 -33.27 -9.27
N ILE A 884 8.69 -32.85 -9.15
CA ILE A 884 7.53 -33.66 -8.78
C ILE A 884 6.46 -33.48 -9.86
N LEU A 885 5.83 -34.57 -10.30
CA LEU A 885 4.74 -34.55 -11.28
C LEU A 885 3.45 -35.06 -10.62
N LYS A 886 2.36 -34.29 -10.75
CA LYS A 886 1.09 -34.59 -10.06
C LYS A 886 -0.08 -34.65 -11.05
N ARG A 887 -1.11 -35.40 -10.64
CA ARG A 887 -2.38 -35.64 -11.37
C ARG A 887 -2.16 -36.24 -12.76
N SER A 888 -2.21 -37.57 -12.83
CA SER A 888 -2.09 -38.30 -14.10
C SER A 888 -3.25 -38.00 -15.03
N LEU A 889 -2.97 -37.61 -16.28
CA LEU A 889 -3.99 -37.34 -17.29
C LEU A 889 -4.75 -38.60 -17.72
N SER A 890 -6.01 -38.41 -18.11
CA SER A 890 -6.82 -39.49 -18.68
C SER A 890 -6.28 -39.95 -20.03
N ARG A 891 -6.67 -41.15 -20.46
CA ARG A 891 -6.33 -41.67 -21.79
C ARG A 891 -6.87 -40.76 -22.92
N GLN A 892 -8.06 -40.17 -22.73
CA GLN A 892 -8.70 -39.31 -23.73
C GLN A 892 -7.94 -38.00 -23.92
N ASP A 893 -7.50 -37.37 -22.82
CA ASP A 893 -6.72 -36.13 -22.86
C ASP A 893 -5.35 -36.35 -23.50
N ARG A 894 -4.69 -37.45 -23.15
CA ARG A 894 -3.46 -37.89 -23.81
C ARG A 894 -3.65 -38.09 -25.31
N GLU A 895 -4.71 -38.77 -25.74
CA GLU A 895 -4.99 -38.98 -27.16
C GLU A 895 -5.29 -37.65 -27.89
N ASN A 896 -5.89 -36.66 -27.22
CA ASN A 896 -6.11 -35.32 -27.76
C ASN A 896 -4.81 -34.51 -27.90
N ILE A 897 -3.90 -34.56 -26.92
CA ILE A 897 -2.57 -33.92 -27.01
C ILE A 897 -1.76 -34.56 -28.15
N MET A 898 -1.74 -35.90 -28.22
CA MET A 898 -0.97 -36.64 -29.24
C MET A 898 -1.45 -36.38 -30.67
N LYS A 899 -2.75 -36.14 -30.91
CA LYS A 899 -3.28 -35.77 -32.24
C LYS A 899 -2.65 -34.48 -32.81
N ASN A 900 -2.19 -33.57 -31.94
CA ASN A 900 -1.61 -32.29 -32.32
C ASN A 900 -0.07 -32.33 -32.43
N LEU A 901 0.56 -33.50 -32.26
CA LEU A 901 2.02 -33.69 -32.24
C LEU A 901 2.49 -34.65 -33.35
N PRO A 902 2.43 -34.27 -34.63
CA PRO A 902 2.72 -35.17 -35.76
C PRO A 902 4.15 -35.73 -35.76
N ASN A 903 5.13 -34.95 -35.28
CA ASN A 903 6.56 -35.29 -35.29
C ASN A 903 7.09 -35.76 -33.92
N PHE A 904 6.22 -36.27 -33.05
CA PHE A 904 6.52 -36.58 -31.64
C PHE A 904 7.84 -37.35 -31.43
N LYS A 905 8.08 -38.42 -32.19
CA LYS A 905 9.27 -39.27 -32.00
C LYS A 905 10.59 -38.56 -32.33
N SER A 906 10.61 -37.76 -33.41
CA SER A 906 11.79 -37.01 -33.82
C SER A 906 12.08 -35.83 -32.88
N GLU A 907 11.05 -35.13 -32.42
CA GLU A 907 11.24 -34.01 -31.49
C GLU A 907 11.63 -34.47 -30.08
N LEU A 908 11.09 -35.60 -29.62
CA LEU A 908 11.54 -36.22 -28.37
C LEU A 908 13.01 -36.66 -28.46
N LEU A 909 13.45 -37.22 -29.59
CA LEU A 909 14.86 -37.57 -29.78
C LEU A 909 15.77 -36.34 -29.72
N LEU A 910 15.38 -35.23 -30.35
CA LEU A 910 16.11 -33.96 -30.26
C LEU A 910 16.11 -33.41 -28.82
N SER A 911 14.99 -33.50 -28.10
CA SER A 911 14.90 -33.12 -26.69
C SER A 911 15.84 -33.91 -25.78
N PHE A 912 16.12 -35.18 -26.11
CA PHE A 912 17.12 -35.99 -25.42
C PHE A 912 18.55 -35.55 -25.77
N MET A 913 18.81 -35.14 -27.02
CA MET A 913 20.11 -34.57 -27.41
C MET A 913 20.39 -33.24 -26.69
N ASP A 914 19.37 -32.39 -26.51
CA ASP A 914 19.47 -31.12 -25.78
C ASP A 914 19.90 -31.33 -24.30
N ILE A 915 19.60 -32.49 -23.69
CA ILE A 915 20.05 -32.90 -22.35
C ILE A 915 21.27 -33.85 -22.36
N GLY A 916 22.03 -33.89 -23.46
CA GLY A 916 23.27 -34.66 -23.59
C GLY A 916 23.12 -36.17 -23.80
N GLN A 917 21.90 -36.68 -23.95
CA GLN A 917 21.60 -38.10 -24.13
C GLN A 917 21.56 -38.46 -25.62
N LYS A 918 22.39 -39.42 -26.05
CA LYS A 918 22.60 -39.73 -27.49
C LYS A 918 21.48 -40.55 -28.16
N SER A 919 20.57 -41.10 -27.38
CA SER A 919 19.39 -41.85 -27.86
C SER A 919 18.42 -42.10 -26.70
N ALA A 920 17.17 -42.42 -27.03
CA ALA A 920 16.13 -42.81 -26.07
C ALA A 920 15.68 -44.26 -26.30
N LEU A 921 15.33 -44.98 -25.23
CA LEU A 921 14.74 -46.31 -25.32
C LEU A 921 13.34 -46.19 -25.93
N ILE A 922 13.13 -46.81 -27.09
CA ILE A 922 11.87 -46.71 -27.87
C ILE A 922 10.69 -47.47 -27.19
N TYR A 923 10.99 -48.19 -26.11
CA TYR A 923 10.06 -48.88 -25.21
C TYR A 923 10.65 -48.76 -23.78
N SER A 924 9.91 -48.50 -22.70
CA SER A 924 8.47 -48.37 -22.49
C SER A 924 8.17 -47.56 -21.21
N GLN A 925 6.89 -47.23 -20.98
CA GLN A 925 6.35 -46.35 -19.93
C GLN A 925 6.55 -44.84 -20.16
N MET A 926 5.41 -44.16 -20.34
CA MET A 926 5.28 -42.71 -20.49
C MET A 926 4.06 -42.28 -19.68
N GLY A 927 4.29 -41.52 -18.61
CA GLY A 927 3.23 -40.92 -17.78
C GLY A 927 2.98 -39.49 -18.21
N TRP A 928 1.70 -39.11 -18.40
CA TRP A 928 1.27 -37.74 -18.68
C TRP A 928 0.60 -37.15 -17.45
N TYR A 929 0.83 -35.86 -17.19
CA TYR A 929 0.46 -35.20 -15.95
C TYR A 929 -0.11 -33.79 -16.23
N GLU A 930 -1.01 -33.32 -15.36
CA GLU A 930 -1.54 -31.95 -15.44
C GLU A 930 -0.56 -30.91 -14.88
N LEU A 931 0.23 -31.30 -13.87
CA LEU A 931 1.04 -30.41 -13.06
C LEU A 931 2.49 -30.91 -12.92
N ALA A 932 3.45 -29.98 -13.01
CA ALA A 932 4.81 -30.17 -12.51
C ALA A 932 5.14 -29.13 -11.45
N THR A 933 5.91 -29.51 -10.43
CA THR A 933 6.52 -28.55 -9.49
C THR A 933 8.00 -28.87 -9.33
N TYR A 934 8.85 -27.85 -9.34
CA TYR A 934 10.30 -27.99 -9.14
C TYR A 934 10.88 -26.77 -8.45
N THR A 935 12.10 -26.89 -7.92
CA THR A 935 12.85 -25.78 -7.32
C THR A 935 13.93 -25.35 -8.31
N MET A 936 14.02 -24.05 -8.59
CA MET A 936 14.97 -23.49 -9.56
C MET A 936 15.84 -22.42 -8.90
N GLU A 937 17.15 -22.56 -8.99
CA GLU A 937 18.12 -21.53 -8.58
C GLU A 937 18.17 -20.41 -9.64
N LYS A 938 17.98 -19.16 -9.20
CA LYS A 938 18.12 -17.97 -10.04
C LYS A 938 19.57 -17.46 -10.03
N SER A 939 19.91 -16.58 -10.96
CA SER A 939 21.24 -15.98 -11.11
C SER A 939 21.74 -15.18 -9.89
N ASP A 940 20.87 -14.86 -8.93
CA ASP A 940 21.19 -14.22 -7.64
C ASP A 940 21.36 -15.22 -6.48
N GLY A 941 21.41 -16.53 -6.77
CA GLY A 941 21.50 -17.62 -5.79
C GLY A 941 20.18 -17.91 -5.06
N VAL A 942 19.05 -17.33 -5.51
CA VAL A 942 17.75 -17.50 -4.86
C VAL A 942 16.99 -18.67 -5.48
N PHE A 943 16.74 -19.70 -4.66
CA PHE A 943 15.86 -20.81 -5.01
C PHE A 943 14.40 -20.37 -5.04
N SER A 944 13.71 -20.64 -6.16
CA SER A 944 12.29 -20.33 -6.37
C SER A 944 11.52 -21.59 -6.73
N LYS A 945 10.38 -21.83 -6.09
CA LYS A 945 9.52 -22.99 -6.39
C LYS A 945 8.62 -22.69 -7.60
N VAL A 946 8.94 -23.31 -8.72
CA VAL A 946 8.16 -23.22 -9.96
C VAL A 946 7.00 -24.22 -9.92
N HIS A 947 5.83 -23.77 -10.37
CA HIS A 947 4.64 -24.60 -10.54
C HIS A 947 4.17 -24.41 -11.99
N LEU A 948 4.06 -25.51 -12.75
CA LEU A 948 3.56 -25.55 -14.11
C LEU A 948 2.24 -26.30 -14.16
N HIS A 949 1.27 -25.76 -14.88
CA HIS A 949 0.03 -26.43 -15.24
C HIS A 949 -0.13 -26.45 -16.76
N ILE A 950 -0.80 -27.46 -17.31
CA ILE A 950 -1.25 -27.43 -18.71
C ILE A 950 -2.10 -26.17 -18.96
N GLY A 951 -1.86 -25.49 -20.08
CA GLY A 951 -2.44 -24.20 -20.44
C GLY A 951 -1.71 -22.99 -19.86
N ASP A 952 -0.63 -23.16 -19.08
CA ASP A 952 0.17 -22.01 -18.64
C ASP A 952 1.03 -21.45 -19.77
N VAL A 953 1.09 -20.12 -19.85
CA VAL A 953 2.03 -19.40 -20.72
C VAL A 953 3.40 -19.38 -20.04
N VAL A 954 4.43 -19.78 -20.78
CA VAL A 954 5.83 -19.75 -20.36
C VAL A 954 6.63 -18.79 -21.24
N THR A 955 7.72 -18.26 -20.67
CA THR A 955 8.76 -17.53 -21.39
C THR A 955 9.96 -18.46 -21.56
N ILE A 956 10.52 -18.46 -22.76
CA ILE A 956 11.71 -19.23 -23.15
C ILE A 956 12.67 -18.27 -23.85
N HIS A 957 13.93 -18.25 -23.43
CA HIS A 957 14.98 -17.44 -24.02
C HIS A 957 15.71 -18.20 -25.14
N GLU A 958 15.83 -17.57 -26.30
CA GLU A 958 16.60 -18.06 -27.45
C GLU A 958 17.72 -17.06 -27.76
N GLU A 959 18.96 -17.55 -27.96
CA GLU A 959 20.17 -16.71 -28.12
C GLU A 959 20.06 -15.68 -29.25
N ASP A 960 19.40 -16.02 -30.35
CA ASP A 960 19.26 -15.17 -31.54
C ASP A 960 17.99 -14.28 -31.55
N SER A 961 16.97 -14.61 -30.76
CA SER A 961 15.61 -14.03 -30.87
C SER A 961 15.09 -13.37 -29.59
N GLY A 962 15.74 -13.60 -28.44
CA GLY A 962 15.42 -12.98 -27.16
C GLY A 962 14.32 -13.71 -26.39
N GLU A 963 13.33 -12.97 -25.86
CA GLU A 963 12.21 -13.57 -25.13
C GLU A 963 11.11 -14.07 -26.08
N CYS A 964 11.03 -15.38 -26.23
CA CYS A 964 9.93 -16.07 -26.90
C CYS A 964 8.87 -16.53 -25.88
N TYR A 965 7.63 -16.67 -26.34
CA TYR A 965 6.49 -17.09 -25.50
C TYR A 965 5.83 -18.34 -26.08
N ALA A 966 5.41 -19.25 -25.22
CA ALA A 966 4.68 -20.45 -25.61
C ALA A 966 3.62 -20.81 -24.57
N ILE A 967 2.65 -21.65 -24.94
CA ILE A 967 1.65 -22.21 -24.02
C ILE A 967 1.87 -23.71 -23.86
N ILE A 968 1.92 -24.19 -22.61
CA ILE A 968 2.05 -25.62 -22.31
C ILE A 968 0.79 -26.35 -22.76
N LYS A 969 0.95 -27.35 -23.63
CA LYS A 969 -0.11 -28.28 -24.06
C LYS A 969 -0.06 -29.63 -23.35
N GLY A 970 1.07 -29.99 -22.73
CA GLY A 970 1.20 -31.22 -21.98
C GLY A 970 2.49 -31.31 -21.19
N ILE A 971 2.49 -32.16 -20.16
CA ILE A 971 3.64 -32.45 -19.30
C ILE A 971 3.73 -33.98 -19.20
N PHE A 972 4.92 -34.55 -19.38
CA PHE A 972 5.12 -36.00 -19.31
C PHE A 972 6.50 -36.40 -18.79
N LYS A 973 6.59 -37.60 -18.19
CA LYS A 973 7.87 -38.24 -17.89
C LYS A 973 8.23 -39.28 -18.94
N TYR A 974 9.51 -39.40 -19.26
CA TYR A 974 10.06 -40.43 -20.14
C TYR A 974 11.37 -40.99 -19.58
N LYS A 975 11.64 -42.28 -19.81
CA LYS A 975 12.83 -42.98 -19.31
C LYS A 975 13.99 -42.89 -20.32
N GLY A 976 15.15 -42.41 -19.86
CA GLY A 976 16.38 -42.33 -20.64
C GLY A 976 17.10 -43.69 -20.78
N ASN A 977 18.13 -43.71 -21.62
CA ASN A 977 19.01 -44.88 -21.80
C ASN A 977 19.85 -45.23 -20.55
N ASP A 978 19.98 -44.27 -19.63
CA ASP A 978 20.68 -44.38 -18.35
C ASP A 978 19.79 -44.90 -17.21
N ASP A 979 18.61 -45.43 -17.58
CA ASP A 979 17.55 -45.92 -16.69
C ASP A 979 16.92 -44.85 -15.76
N LYS A 980 17.18 -43.56 -16.00
CA LYS A 980 16.60 -42.45 -15.23
C LYS A 980 15.34 -41.88 -15.90
N TYR A 981 14.42 -41.33 -15.11
CA TYR A 981 13.28 -40.57 -15.63
C TYR A 981 13.61 -39.08 -15.73
N TYR A 982 13.21 -38.47 -16.85
CA TYR A 982 13.30 -37.04 -17.11
C TYR A 982 11.92 -36.46 -17.39
N ALA A 983 11.70 -35.19 -17.03
CA ALA A 983 10.46 -34.46 -17.27
C ALA A 983 10.54 -33.60 -18.54
N PHE A 984 9.54 -33.75 -19.40
CA PHE A 984 9.40 -33.06 -20.67
C PHE A 984 8.07 -32.31 -20.73
N ILE A 985 8.04 -31.26 -21.55
CA ILE A 985 6.86 -30.46 -21.86
C ILE A 985 6.54 -30.57 -23.35
N THR A 986 5.27 -30.38 -23.69
CA THR A 986 4.85 -30.06 -25.06
C THR A 986 4.25 -28.66 -25.06
N ILE A 987 4.63 -27.84 -26.04
CA ILE A 987 4.26 -26.42 -26.13
C ILE A 987 3.80 -26.04 -27.53
N ASP A 988 2.94 -25.02 -27.63
CA ASP A 988 2.68 -24.31 -28.88
C ASP A 988 3.24 -22.89 -28.77
N TRP A 989 4.00 -22.44 -29.75
CA TRP A 989 4.61 -21.10 -29.77
C TRP A 989 3.61 -19.98 -30.09
N PHE A 990 3.82 -18.80 -29.50
CA PHE A 990 3.19 -17.55 -29.90
C PHE A 990 4.09 -16.82 -30.92
N ASP A 991 3.65 -16.77 -32.17
CA ASP A 991 4.33 -16.07 -33.26
C ASP A 991 3.86 -14.60 -33.35
N ASN A 992 4.79 -13.66 -33.26
CA ASN A 992 4.51 -12.22 -33.31
C ASN A 992 4.24 -11.79 -34.76
N ILE A 993 3.01 -11.35 -35.05
CA ILE A 993 2.64 -10.93 -36.42
C ILE A 993 3.10 -9.51 -36.77
N ASN A 994 3.91 -8.87 -35.91
CA ASN A 994 4.46 -7.52 -36.05
C ASN A 994 3.38 -6.45 -36.31
N ARG A 995 2.20 -6.64 -35.71
CA ARG A 995 1.09 -5.68 -35.73
C ARG A 995 0.67 -5.33 -34.30
N ILE A 996 0.19 -4.11 -34.11
CA ILE A 996 -0.30 -3.59 -32.84
C ILE A 996 -1.81 -3.34 -32.98
N HIS A 997 -2.59 -3.75 -31.99
CA HIS A 997 -4.03 -3.52 -31.96
C HIS A 997 -4.36 -2.02 -31.92
N ASN A 998 -5.21 -1.55 -32.84
CA ASN A 998 -5.43 -0.12 -33.09
C ASN A 998 -5.92 0.68 -31.87
N VAL A 999 -6.84 0.12 -31.08
CA VAL A 999 -7.37 0.75 -29.85
C VAL A 999 -6.52 0.38 -28.63
N LEU A 1000 -6.49 -0.92 -28.29
CA LEU A 1000 -5.76 -1.48 -27.15
C LEU A 1000 -4.24 -1.22 -27.12
N LYS A 1001 -3.59 -0.81 -28.22
CA LYS A 1001 -2.13 -0.57 -28.35
C LYS A 1001 -1.22 -1.73 -27.89
N CYS A 1002 -1.73 -2.96 -27.88
CA CYS A 1002 -0.98 -4.17 -27.53
C CYS A 1002 -0.53 -4.93 -28.79
N PRO A 1003 0.63 -5.62 -28.79
CA PRO A 1003 1.06 -6.46 -29.90
C PRO A 1003 0.15 -7.67 -30.12
N LEU A 1004 0.01 -8.06 -31.38
CA LEU A 1004 -0.78 -9.20 -31.83
C LEU A 1004 0.11 -10.41 -32.14
N PHE A 1005 -0.41 -11.58 -31.82
CA PHE A 1005 0.24 -12.89 -31.95
C PHE A 1005 -0.74 -13.91 -32.54
N ARG A 1006 -0.19 -14.93 -33.21
CA ARG A 1006 -0.92 -16.15 -33.58
C ARG A 1006 -0.29 -17.35 -32.88
N ILE A 1007 -1.08 -18.38 -32.58
CA ILE A 1007 -0.58 -19.63 -32.00
C ILE A 1007 -0.13 -20.58 -33.10
N GLN A 1008 0.94 -21.34 -32.86
CA GLN A 1008 1.48 -22.32 -33.81
C GLN A 1008 0.48 -23.46 -34.11
N THR A 1009 -0.17 -23.43 -35.27
CA THR A 1009 -1.07 -24.51 -35.72
C THR A 1009 -0.32 -25.81 -36.00
N SER A 1010 -0.98 -26.97 -35.95
CA SER A 1010 -0.34 -28.30 -36.17
C SER A 1010 0.28 -28.51 -37.56
N GLN A 1011 -0.01 -27.64 -38.53
CA GLN A 1011 0.59 -27.63 -39.86
C GLN A 1011 1.92 -26.87 -39.90
N ASP A 1012 2.19 -26.02 -38.90
CA ASP A 1012 3.43 -25.26 -38.80
C ASP A 1012 4.53 -26.13 -38.16
N ILE A 1013 5.46 -26.57 -39.00
CA ILE A 1013 6.63 -27.38 -38.65
C ILE A 1013 7.90 -26.55 -38.44
N ARG A 1014 7.81 -25.21 -38.44
CA ARG A 1014 8.99 -24.32 -38.33
C ARG A 1014 9.68 -24.44 -36.97
N TRP A 1015 8.91 -24.65 -35.91
CA TRP A 1015 9.40 -24.74 -34.53
C TRP A 1015 9.08 -26.09 -33.89
N ARG A 1016 10.03 -26.61 -33.12
CA ARG A 1016 9.84 -27.80 -32.27
C ARG A 1016 8.84 -27.49 -31.16
N ARG A 1017 8.12 -28.50 -30.67
CA ARG A 1017 7.12 -28.41 -29.60
C ARG A 1017 7.50 -29.20 -28.36
N ILE A 1018 8.37 -30.20 -28.48
CA ILE A 1018 8.84 -31.01 -27.35
C ILE A 1018 10.18 -30.46 -26.86
N PHE A 1019 10.29 -30.27 -25.54
CA PHE A 1019 11.49 -29.81 -24.86
C PHE A 1019 11.61 -30.41 -23.45
N PRO A 1020 12.82 -30.50 -22.88
CA PRO A 1020 12.98 -30.74 -21.44
C PRO A 1020 12.40 -29.59 -20.62
N ILE A 1021 11.94 -29.86 -19.39
CA ILE A 1021 11.38 -28.84 -18.49
C ILE A 1021 12.36 -27.69 -18.16
N SER A 1022 13.67 -27.93 -18.32
CA SER A 1022 14.75 -26.98 -18.05
C SER A 1022 14.85 -25.81 -19.02
N ILE A 1023 14.07 -25.79 -20.10
CA ILE A 1023 14.03 -24.66 -21.06
C ILE A 1023 13.17 -23.49 -20.57
N ILE A 1024 12.41 -23.65 -19.48
CA ILE A 1024 11.48 -22.62 -18.99
C ILE A 1024 12.21 -21.67 -18.05
N ASP A 1025 12.39 -20.41 -18.47
CA ASP A 1025 12.93 -19.36 -17.60
C ASP A 1025 11.87 -18.86 -16.61
N HIS A 1026 10.67 -18.58 -17.12
CA HIS A 1026 9.60 -17.91 -16.37
C HIS A 1026 8.21 -18.43 -16.72
N VAL A 1027 7.33 -18.46 -15.72
CA VAL A 1027 5.95 -18.98 -15.82
C VAL A 1027 4.97 -17.85 -15.54
N GLN A 1028 4.00 -17.65 -16.44
CA GLN A 1028 2.97 -16.61 -16.35
C GLN A 1028 3.53 -15.19 -16.16
N LYS A 1029 4.73 -14.91 -16.71
CA LYS A 1029 5.33 -13.55 -16.75
C LYS A 1029 4.47 -12.57 -17.55
N VAL A 1030 3.68 -13.09 -18.50
CA VAL A 1030 2.83 -12.32 -19.42
C VAL A 1030 1.45 -12.98 -19.48
N HIS A 1031 0.41 -12.16 -19.53
CA HIS A 1031 -0.96 -12.60 -19.80
C HIS A 1031 -1.26 -12.43 -21.30
N PHE A 1032 -1.89 -13.42 -21.92
CA PHE A 1032 -2.38 -13.35 -23.29
C PHE A 1032 -3.90 -13.43 -23.29
N VAL A 1033 -4.54 -12.62 -24.14
CA VAL A 1033 -6.00 -12.58 -24.30
C VAL A 1033 -6.35 -12.98 -25.73
N TYR A 1034 -7.19 -13.99 -25.92
CA TYR A 1034 -7.70 -14.33 -27.25
C TYR A 1034 -8.85 -13.39 -27.65
N ASP A 1035 -8.75 -12.79 -28.83
CA ASP A 1035 -9.78 -11.90 -29.39
C ASP A 1035 -10.50 -12.60 -30.56
N THR A 1036 -11.74 -12.98 -30.30
CA THR A 1036 -12.62 -13.69 -31.24
C THR A 1036 -13.02 -12.86 -32.47
N LYS A 1037 -12.90 -11.52 -32.44
CA LYS A 1037 -13.26 -10.65 -33.57
C LYS A 1037 -12.22 -10.66 -34.68
N ILE A 1038 -10.97 -10.97 -34.33
CA ILE A 1038 -9.81 -10.95 -35.25
C ILE A 1038 -9.10 -12.31 -35.34
N ASP A 1039 -9.54 -13.31 -34.58
CA ASP A 1039 -8.95 -14.66 -34.48
C ASP A 1039 -7.44 -14.64 -34.16
N LEU A 1040 -7.06 -13.78 -33.20
CA LEU A 1040 -5.67 -13.56 -32.81
C LEU A 1040 -5.54 -13.42 -31.29
N TRP A 1041 -4.33 -13.68 -30.80
CA TRP A 1041 -3.96 -13.48 -29.41
C TRP A 1041 -3.34 -12.09 -29.22
N ILE A 1042 -3.75 -11.40 -28.17
CA ILE A 1042 -3.23 -10.09 -27.78
C ILE A 1042 -2.31 -10.27 -26.58
N LYS A 1043 -1.05 -9.84 -26.70
CA LYS A 1043 -0.11 -9.82 -25.57
C LYS A 1043 -0.52 -8.68 -24.63
N ASN A 1044 -0.96 -9.01 -23.41
CA ASN A 1044 -1.37 -7.99 -22.44
C ASN A 1044 -0.13 -7.27 -21.86
N ASN A 1045 0.24 -6.16 -22.49
CA ASN A 1045 1.32 -5.28 -22.03
C ASN A 1045 0.97 -4.50 -20.75
N TYR A 1046 -0.22 -4.68 -20.18
CA TYR A 1046 -0.67 -4.04 -18.93
C TYR A 1046 -0.68 -4.99 -17.73
N TYR A 1047 -0.11 -6.19 -17.87
CA TYR A 1047 0.03 -7.14 -16.78
C TYR A 1047 1.21 -6.73 -15.86
N PHE A 1048 0.96 -6.55 -14.57
CA PHE A 1048 1.96 -6.20 -13.55
C PHE A 1048 1.62 -6.84 -12.19
N THR A 1049 2.55 -6.78 -11.23
CA THR A 1049 2.34 -7.26 -9.86
C THR A 1049 2.43 -6.10 -8.88
N ALA A 1050 1.30 -5.69 -8.29
CA ALA A 1050 1.25 -4.57 -7.35
C ALA A 1050 1.84 -4.90 -5.97
N ILE A 1051 1.57 -6.11 -5.45
CA ILE A 1051 1.94 -6.58 -4.12
C ILE A 1051 2.82 -7.82 -4.29
#